data_AF-A0A9D5DG16-F1
#
_entry.id   AF-A0A9D5DG16-F1
#
_cell.length_a   1.000
_cell.length_b   1.000
_cell.length_c   1.000
_cell.angle_alpha   90.00
_cell.angle_beta   90.00
_cell.angle_gamma   90.00
#
_symmetry.space_group_name_H-M   'P 1'
#
loop_
_entity.id
_entity.type
_entity.pdbx_description
1 polymer ?
#
loop_
_entity_poly.entity_id
_entity_poly.type
_entity_poly.pdbx_seq_one_letter_code
_entity_poly.pdbx_strand_id
1 'polypeptide(L)'
;MWVRSSWGVSLFAASLLLSMVTAQVAKQPKSSSPWLTLSGDAPMVIAKGGFSGLFPESSSNAYAFAYIAGSPDTVSWCDVRLTKDGVGICLPEIIMDNCTDATYAFPDGKNTYIVNGVSTTGWFSVDYTMKNLSQVFLKQEVLSRTFRFDGTFHILSVEDVETQVKPPSFWLNIQHDMFYRQHNLSMRSYLISLSKRIIIDYVSSPEVAFLTSISSRFKKSKMKLVFRFLEETTIEPSTNQTYGSLLKNLTFVKTFASGILVPKDYIWPVTSDLYLQPHTSLVSDAHKVGLEVFASDFANDAVLSYNYSYDPLAEYLSFADNGVFSVDGVLTDFPITASEAIGCFAHVDKNSSANVKPVVLSHNGASGVFPGSTDLAYQQAVDDGADIIDCSVQVTQDGTLICMSSINLMDDTTVTRSPLNTRSSIIPEIQTGLGIYTFNLTWDEIQKNLKPAISNPELAYNLVRNPRFKNAGKFMTLSDFLAFAKRNKALSGALINIEHAAFLAEKLNYSITDAVISALKDSGFTNQTDQEVLIQSSSSAVLMKMKQKTKCKLVYMVDESIRDADASSIADIKHFADTVSVQKQSVYPQSLEFITGETKLVQKLQSAGLSVYVYVLRNEFVSQAWDFFSDPVVEINNYVQGAGVDGIITDFPVTAVAYKRNTCSKLGDDAPGYMRPVQVGGLLQIIDPQAQPPALAPMPVLEVSDVVEAPLPPASLKPLSQTNEQNAVAPAAQPSAGPRCTAAFNLLVSLLMLIGALLFI
;
A
#
# COMPACT_ATOMS: atom_id res chain seq x y z
N MET A 1 -19.30 -49.81 54.17
CA MET A 1 -20.36 -50.80 53.83
C MET A 1 -21.64 -50.05 53.49
N TRP A 2 -22.45 -50.37 52.48
CA TRP A 2 -22.34 -51.25 51.28
C TRP A 2 -23.68 -51.03 50.50
N VAL A 3 -23.85 -50.89 49.18
CA VAL A 3 -22.96 -50.73 48.00
C VAL A 3 -23.77 -50.03 46.86
N ARG A 4 -23.10 -49.45 45.84
CA ARG A 4 -23.66 -48.97 44.55
C ARG A 4 -22.63 -49.24 43.43
N SER A 5 -22.96 -49.34 42.13
CA SER A 5 -24.21 -49.71 41.42
C SER A 5 -23.91 -49.95 39.92
N SER A 6 -24.85 -50.54 39.17
CA SER A 6 -25.09 -50.34 37.71
C SER A 6 -23.90 -50.20 36.72
N TRP A 7 -23.54 -51.35 36.11
CA TRP A 7 -23.35 -51.66 34.67
C TRP A 7 -22.85 -50.61 33.64
N GLY A 8 -21.93 -51.03 32.72
CA GLY A 8 -21.81 -50.44 31.37
C GLY A 8 -20.50 -50.65 30.57
N VAL A 9 -20.36 -51.77 29.83
CA VAL A 9 -19.61 -51.98 28.54
C VAL A 9 -18.28 -51.19 28.33
N SER A 10 -17.08 -51.75 28.59
CA SER A 10 -16.30 -52.73 27.78
C SER A 10 -15.65 -52.20 26.48
N LEU A 11 -14.32 -52.31 26.41
CA LEU A 11 -13.43 -51.71 25.41
C LEU A 11 -12.23 -52.65 25.11
N PHE A 12 -11.56 -52.42 23.98
CA PHE A 12 -10.21 -52.85 23.56
C PHE A 12 -9.95 -54.22 22.88
N ALA A 13 -9.31 -54.06 21.70
CA ALA A 13 -8.10 -54.75 21.21
C ALA A 13 -8.15 -56.22 20.73
N ALA A 14 -8.19 -56.39 19.41
CA ALA A 14 -7.27 -57.26 18.66
C ALA A 14 -7.38 -56.98 17.15
N SER A 15 -6.24 -56.88 16.43
CA SER A 15 -6.05 -57.38 15.05
C SER A 15 -4.69 -56.94 14.48
N LEU A 16 -3.84 -57.91 14.16
CA LEU A 16 -2.59 -57.71 13.44
C LEU A 16 -2.33 -59.00 12.65
N LEU A 17 -2.43 -58.97 11.30
CA LEU A 17 -1.68 -59.78 10.31
C LEU A 17 -2.32 -59.84 8.91
N LEU A 18 -1.45 -60.04 7.91
CA LEU A 18 -1.65 -60.51 6.51
C LEU A 18 -2.17 -59.55 5.40
N SER A 19 -1.20 -58.82 4.82
CA SER A 19 -0.64 -59.04 3.46
C SER A 19 -1.45 -58.90 2.16
N MET A 20 -0.89 -58.04 1.29
CA MET A 20 -0.73 -58.19 -0.17
C MET A 20 -1.96 -58.10 -1.09
N VAL A 21 -2.17 -56.89 -1.62
CA VAL A 21 -2.57 -56.69 -3.03
C VAL A 21 -1.48 -55.87 -3.71
N THR A 22 -0.94 -56.38 -4.82
CA THR A 22 0.05 -55.67 -5.64
C THR A 22 -0.63 -54.61 -6.49
N ALA A 23 -0.72 -53.38 -5.99
CA ALA A 23 -0.96 -52.22 -6.84
C ALA A 23 0.36 -51.81 -7.53
N GLN A 24 0.43 -51.96 -8.86
CA GLN A 24 1.43 -51.27 -9.65
C GLN A 24 1.13 -49.77 -9.56
N VAL A 25 1.77 -49.08 -8.61
CA VAL A 25 1.84 -47.62 -8.62
C VAL A 25 2.64 -47.25 -9.87
N ALA A 26 1.93 -46.88 -10.93
CA ALA A 26 2.52 -46.11 -12.00
C ALA A 26 3.23 -44.93 -11.34
N LYS A 27 4.54 -44.79 -11.57
CA LYS A 27 5.25 -43.59 -11.16
C LYS A 27 4.57 -42.40 -11.84
N GLN A 28 3.72 -41.69 -11.11
CA GLN A 28 3.45 -40.31 -11.44
C GLN A 28 4.81 -39.63 -11.57
N PRO A 29 5.05 -38.81 -12.60
CA PRO A 29 6.24 -37.97 -12.61
C PRO A 29 6.24 -37.20 -11.29
N LYS A 30 7.41 -37.08 -10.64
CA LYS A 30 7.55 -36.08 -9.59
C LYS A 30 7.06 -34.77 -10.21
N SER A 31 6.03 -34.17 -9.62
CA SER A 31 5.70 -32.79 -9.97
C SER A 31 6.99 -32.01 -9.82
N SER A 32 7.44 -31.37 -10.90
CA SER A 32 8.39 -30.27 -10.74
C SER A 32 7.75 -29.28 -9.78
N SER A 33 8.56 -28.69 -8.91
CA SER A 33 8.06 -27.57 -8.11
C SER A 33 7.53 -26.48 -9.05
N PRO A 34 6.47 -25.75 -8.68
CA PRO A 34 6.06 -24.59 -9.46
C PRO A 34 7.08 -23.44 -9.35
N TRP A 35 7.91 -23.43 -8.31
CA TRP A 35 8.96 -22.43 -8.10
C TRP A 35 10.16 -22.63 -9.02
N LEU A 36 10.60 -21.53 -9.63
CA LEU A 36 11.78 -21.48 -10.52
C LEU A 36 13.04 -21.01 -9.76
N THR A 37 13.12 -21.33 -8.47
CA THR A 37 14.30 -21.12 -7.60
C THR A 37 15.35 -22.19 -7.86
N LEU A 38 16.57 -22.02 -7.35
CA LEU A 38 17.66 -22.99 -7.56
C LEU A 38 17.37 -24.36 -6.92
N SER A 39 16.74 -24.38 -5.74
CA SER A 39 16.35 -25.63 -5.08
C SER A 39 14.99 -26.17 -5.54
N GLY A 40 14.15 -25.29 -6.10
CA GLY A 40 12.72 -25.57 -6.30
C GLY A 40 11.89 -25.40 -5.01
N ASP A 41 12.42 -24.82 -3.94
CA ASP A 41 11.61 -24.43 -2.78
C ASP A 41 11.00 -23.03 -2.99
N ALA A 42 10.06 -22.64 -2.13
CA ALA A 42 9.52 -21.27 -2.15
C ALA A 42 10.63 -20.24 -1.86
N PRO A 43 10.58 -19.03 -2.44
CA PRO A 43 11.49 -17.94 -2.10
C PRO A 43 11.46 -17.64 -0.59
N MET A 44 12.62 -17.35 -0.02
CA MET A 44 12.74 -17.03 1.41
C MET A 44 12.35 -15.58 1.71
N VAL A 45 11.56 -15.36 2.76
CA VAL A 45 11.34 -14.02 3.35
C VAL A 45 12.48 -13.71 4.32
N ILE A 46 13.20 -12.62 4.10
CA ILE A 46 14.31 -12.18 4.94
C ILE A 46 13.99 -10.78 5.49
N ALA A 47 13.81 -10.66 6.79
CA ALA A 47 13.39 -9.42 7.45
C ALA A 47 14.61 -8.59 7.88
N LYS A 48 14.87 -7.47 7.20
CA LYS A 48 16.04 -6.58 7.41
C LYS A 48 16.00 -5.94 8.80
N GLY A 49 16.76 -6.53 9.74
CA GLY A 49 16.71 -6.15 11.16
C GLY A 49 15.33 -6.34 11.79
N GLY A 50 14.54 -7.30 11.29
CA GLY A 50 13.14 -7.49 11.65
C GLY A 50 12.17 -6.66 10.82
N PHE A 51 11.06 -6.23 11.41
CA PHE A 51 10.05 -5.36 10.79
C PHE A 51 10.46 -3.88 10.90
N SER A 52 11.56 -3.52 10.23
CA SER A 52 12.14 -2.16 10.19
C SER A 52 11.25 -1.13 9.49
N GLY A 53 10.28 -1.59 8.68
CA GLY A 53 9.22 -0.78 8.09
C GLY A 53 8.31 -0.07 9.10
N LEU A 54 8.33 -0.52 10.36
CA LEU A 54 7.48 0.02 11.44
C LEU A 54 8.28 0.44 12.67
N PHE A 55 9.21 -0.40 13.14
CA PHE A 55 10.00 -0.16 14.34
C PHE A 55 11.43 0.28 13.98
N PRO A 56 12.17 0.93 14.92
CA PRO A 56 13.62 1.11 14.78
C PRO A 56 14.32 -0.23 14.45
N GLU A 57 15.15 -0.23 13.41
CA GLU A 57 15.76 -1.46 12.89
C GLU A 57 16.60 -2.17 13.96
N SER A 58 16.57 -3.51 13.96
CA SER A 58 17.26 -4.37 14.92
C SER A 58 16.82 -4.22 16.38
N SER A 59 15.71 -3.53 16.65
CA SER A 59 15.08 -3.54 17.98
C SER A 59 14.46 -4.91 18.30
N SER A 60 14.27 -5.19 19.60
CA SER A 60 13.60 -6.41 20.07
C SER A 60 12.21 -6.57 19.46
N ASN A 61 11.48 -5.47 19.29
CA ASN A 61 10.14 -5.48 18.72
C ASN A 61 10.16 -5.61 17.20
N ALA A 62 11.10 -4.99 16.48
CA ALA A 62 11.28 -5.24 15.05
C ALA A 62 11.47 -6.75 14.79
N TYR A 63 12.40 -7.38 15.51
CA TYR A 63 12.64 -8.82 15.36
C TYR A 63 11.44 -9.68 15.77
N ALA A 64 10.83 -9.44 16.93
CA ALA A 64 9.69 -10.24 17.40
C ALA A 64 8.46 -10.08 16.48
N PHE A 65 8.17 -8.87 16.02
CA PHE A 65 6.99 -8.57 15.22
C PHE A 65 7.07 -9.17 13.80
N ALA A 66 8.27 -9.35 13.25
CA ALA A 66 8.46 -10.05 11.99
C ALA A 66 7.85 -11.48 11.98
N TYR A 67 7.82 -12.17 13.13
CA TYR A 67 7.21 -13.50 13.29
C TYR A 67 5.73 -13.47 13.66
N ILE A 68 5.24 -12.35 14.19
CA ILE A 68 3.84 -12.15 14.54
C ILE A 68 3.04 -11.78 13.29
N ALA A 69 3.59 -10.87 12.48
CA ALA A 69 2.95 -10.33 11.29
C ALA A 69 3.37 -11.03 9.98
N GLY A 70 4.59 -11.60 9.91
CA GLY A 70 5.09 -12.33 8.74
C GLY A 70 4.97 -13.85 8.86
N SER A 71 5.64 -14.57 7.94
CA SER A 71 5.68 -16.04 7.94
C SER A 71 6.53 -16.59 9.10
N PRO A 72 6.14 -17.71 9.76
CA PRO A 72 6.88 -18.26 10.91
C PRO A 72 8.28 -18.82 10.57
N ASP A 73 8.63 -18.94 9.28
CA ASP A 73 9.94 -19.33 8.77
C ASP A 73 10.79 -18.14 8.26
N THR A 74 10.32 -16.91 8.46
CA THR A 74 11.05 -15.67 8.15
C THR A 74 12.47 -15.69 8.71
N VAL A 75 13.44 -15.26 7.92
CA VAL A 75 14.84 -15.17 8.35
C VAL A 75 15.11 -13.82 9.01
N SER A 76 15.66 -13.81 10.23
CA SER A 76 16.21 -12.60 10.82
C SER A 76 17.51 -12.21 10.14
N TRP A 77 17.59 -10.98 9.63
CA TRP A 77 18.83 -10.36 9.17
C TRP A 77 19.41 -9.43 10.22
N CYS A 78 20.73 -9.50 10.44
CA CYS A 78 21.46 -8.60 11.33
C CYS A 78 22.72 -8.05 10.63
N ASP A 79 22.81 -6.73 10.48
CA ASP A 79 24.04 -6.04 10.11
C ASP A 79 24.97 -5.96 11.33
N VAL A 80 26.08 -6.70 11.28
CA VAL A 80 26.97 -6.87 12.43
C VAL A 80 27.98 -5.73 12.50
N ARG A 81 28.03 -5.06 13.65
CA ARG A 81 29.08 -4.09 14.02
C ARG A 81 29.82 -4.59 15.25
N LEU A 82 31.13 -4.36 15.36
CA LEU A 82 31.90 -4.70 16.56
C LEU A 82 32.09 -3.50 17.48
N THR A 83 31.82 -3.68 18.76
CA THR A 83 32.16 -2.73 19.83
C THR A 83 33.66 -2.72 20.09
N LYS A 84 34.13 -1.71 20.86
CA LYS A 84 35.53 -1.59 21.33
C LYS A 84 36.06 -2.80 22.08
N ASP A 85 35.19 -3.49 22.81
CA ASP A 85 35.47 -4.72 23.56
C ASP A 85 35.23 -6.01 22.74
N GLY A 86 34.91 -5.89 21.45
CA GLY A 86 34.80 -7.02 20.52
C GLY A 86 33.48 -7.79 20.59
N VAL A 87 32.44 -7.22 21.20
CA VAL A 87 31.07 -7.74 21.14
C VAL A 87 30.47 -7.38 19.79
N GLY A 88 29.76 -8.33 19.15
CA GLY A 88 28.99 -8.05 17.94
C GLY A 88 27.59 -7.58 18.29
N ILE A 89 27.19 -6.45 17.73
CA ILE A 89 25.85 -5.87 17.84
C ILE A 89 25.15 -5.84 16.48
N CYS A 90 23.83 -5.90 16.49
CA CYS A 90 23.01 -5.69 15.31
C CYS A 90 22.67 -4.20 15.19
N LEU A 91 23.17 -3.55 14.14
CA LEU A 91 22.95 -2.13 13.89
C LEU A 91 23.09 -1.83 12.38
N PRO A 92 22.07 -1.21 11.73
CA PRO A 92 22.04 -1.04 10.28
C PRO A 92 23.27 -0.30 9.76
N GLU A 93 23.64 0.80 10.41
CA GLU A 93 24.69 1.70 9.92
C GLU A 93 26.02 1.58 10.68
N ILE A 94 27.10 1.97 10.01
CA ILE A 94 28.42 2.11 10.65
C ILE A 94 28.53 3.40 11.46
N ILE A 95 27.82 4.45 11.02
CA ILE A 95 27.61 5.70 11.75
C ILE A 95 26.36 5.54 12.62
N MET A 96 26.51 5.60 13.93
CA MET A 96 25.41 5.35 14.87
C MET A 96 24.39 6.51 14.89
N ASP A 97 24.78 7.70 14.44
CA ASP A 97 24.01 8.96 14.50
C ASP A 97 22.61 8.87 13.85
N ASN A 98 22.45 8.04 12.82
CA ASN A 98 21.22 7.97 12.03
C ASN A 98 20.17 7.03 12.67
N CYS A 99 20.61 5.91 13.22
CA CYS A 99 19.77 4.85 13.78
C CYS A 99 19.73 4.83 15.32
N THR A 100 20.45 5.74 16.01
CA THR A 100 20.48 5.82 17.47
C THR A 100 20.42 7.25 18.02
N ASP A 101 20.22 7.38 19.33
CA ASP A 101 20.36 8.63 20.09
C ASP A 101 21.80 8.92 20.60
N ALA A 102 22.82 8.25 20.05
CA ALA A 102 24.22 8.36 20.51
C ALA A 102 24.77 9.81 20.56
N THR A 103 24.22 10.71 19.74
CA THR A 103 24.53 12.15 19.76
C THR A 103 24.13 12.85 21.06
N TYR A 104 23.11 12.33 21.77
CA TYR A 104 22.67 12.81 23.08
C TYR A 104 23.38 12.08 24.22
N ALA A 105 23.59 10.75 24.09
CA ALA A 105 24.31 9.96 25.08
C ALA A 105 25.80 10.34 25.19
N PHE A 106 26.41 10.78 24.09
CA PHE A 106 27.83 11.11 24.00
C PHE A 106 28.07 12.40 23.19
N PRO A 107 27.69 13.60 23.67
CA PRO A 107 27.76 14.83 22.86
C PRO A 107 29.17 15.14 22.30
N ASP A 108 30.23 14.82 23.04
CA ASP A 108 31.63 14.98 22.62
C ASP A 108 32.21 13.74 21.90
N GLY A 109 31.35 12.78 21.50
CA GLY A 109 31.75 11.47 20.96
C GLY A 109 32.05 11.42 19.47
N LYS A 110 31.92 12.53 18.75
CA LYS A 110 32.05 12.60 17.29
C LYS A 110 33.51 12.42 16.84
N ASN A 111 33.80 11.31 16.16
CA ASN A 111 35.12 11.00 15.61
C ASN A 111 35.13 11.05 14.08
N THR A 112 36.33 10.96 13.49
CA THR A 112 36.52 10.83 12.04
C THR A 112 37.52 9.71 11.74
N TYR A 113 37.10 8.75 10.91
CA TYR A 113 37.90 7.59 10.53
C TYR A 113 37.88 7.35 9.02
N ILE A 114 38.78 6.49 8.54
CA ILE A 114 38.84 6.08 7.13
C ILE A 114 38.11 4.76 6.94
N VAL A 115 36.83 4.83 6.56
CA VAL A 115 35.99 3.66 6.28
C VAL A 115 36.12 3.33 4.80
N ASN A 116 36.69 2.16 4.49
CA ASN A 116 36.92 1.67 3.11
C ASN A 116 37.59 2.69 2.16
N GLY A 117 38.45 3.57 2.70
CA GLY A 117 39.16 4.60 1.95
C GLY A 117 38.47 5.98 1.92
N VAL A 118 37.25 6.09 2.42
CA VAL A 118 36.49 7.35 2.53
C VAL A 118 36.65 7.94 3.92
N SER A 119 36.81 9.27 4.02
CA SER A 119 36.80 9.98 5.30
C SER A 119 35.36 10.10 5.81
N THR A 120 35.07 9.45 6.92
CA THR A 120 33.71 9.34 7.48
C THR A 120 33.70 9.89 8.90
N THR A 121 32.75 10.78 9.20
CA THR A 121 32.66 11.49 10.48
C THR A 121 31.32 11.20 11.16
N GLY A 122 31.35 10.81 12.43
CA GLY A 122 30.17 10.41 13.20
C GLY A 122 30.56 9.67 14.48
N TRP A 123 29.61 8.98 15.09
CA TRP A 123 29.82 8.11 16.25
C TRP A 123 29.97 6.67 15.77
N PHE A 124 30.99 5.97 16.25
CA PHE A 124 31.30 4.61 15.81
C PHE A 124 31.29 3.63 16.98
N SER A 125 30.74 2.44 16.75
CA SER A 125 30.67 1.35 17.75
C SER A 125 32.05 0.96 18.32
N VAL A 126 33.12 1.10 17.54
CA VAL A 126 34.51 0.84 17.96
C VAL A 126 35.04 1.79 19.04
N ASP A 127 34.38 2.92 19.29
CA ASP A 127 34.77 3.89 20.32
C ASP A 127 34.25 3.53 21.71
N TYR A 128 33.22 2.66 21.76
CA TYR A 128 32.41 2.34 22.94
C TYR A 128 32.45 0.85 23.27
N THR A 129 32.47 0.52 24.57
CA THR A 129 32.21 -0.87 25.00
C THR A 129 30.73 -1.18 24.97
N MET A 130 30.32 -2.45 24.93
CA MET A 130 28.90 -2.83 25.03
C MET A 130 28.25 -2.25 26.30
N LYS A 131 29.00 -2.17 27.40
CA LYS A 131 28.56 -1.51 28.64
C LYS A 131 28.35 0.00 28.50
N ASN A 132 29.07 0.68 27.61
CA ASN A 132 28.79 2.10 27.32
C ASN A 132 27.52 2.24 26.48
N LEU A 133 27.29 1.33 25.54
CA LEU A 133 26.13 1.36 24.63
C LEU A 133 24.81 0.95 25.27
N SER A 134 24.80 0.37 26.48
CA SER A 134 23.55 0.02 27.19
C SER A 134 22.71 1.22 27.66
N GLN A 135 23.17 2.45 27.45
CA GLN A 135 22.41 3.68 27.68
C GLN A 135 21.93 4.35 26.38
N VAL A 136 22.28 3.76 25.23
CA VAL A 136 21.91 4.24 23.90
C VAL A 136 20.60 3.55 23.48
N PHE A 137 19.72 4.32 22.86
CA PHE A 137 18.47 3.86 22.30
C PHE A 137 18.48 3.92 20.78
N LEU A 138 17.79 2.97 20.17
CA LEU A 138 17.49 2.93 18.75
C LEU A 138 16.42 3.98 18.41
N LYS A 139 16.48 4.50 17.20
CA LYS A 139 15.47 5.38 16.60
C LYS A 139 15.27 5.04 15.12
N GLN A 140 14.16 5.50 14.56
CA GLN A 140 13.85 5.34 13.16
C GLN A 140 14.81 6.19 12.28
N GLU A 141 15.39 5.56 11.25
CA GLU A 141 16.31 6.22 10.31
C GLU A 141 15.58 6.76 9.07
N VAL A 142 14.45 6.16 8.69
CA VAL A 142 13.67 6.54 7.52
C VAL A 142 12.59 7.57 7.89
N LEU A 143 12.74 8.80 7.42
CA LEU A 143 11.86 9.94 7.79
C LEU A 143 10.41 9.84 7.29
N SER A 144 10.10 8.90 6.38
CA SER A 144 8.72 8.56 6.00
C SER A 144 8.02 7.73 7.08
N ARG A 145 8.75 7.08 7.98
CA ARG A 145 8.21 6.17 9.02
C ARG A 145 7.97 6.91 10.32
N THR A 146 7.13 6.31 11.16
CA THR A 146 6.72 6.92 12.43
C THR A 146 7.82 6.87 13.50
N PHE A 147 8.22 8.04 14.02
CA PHE A 147 9.18 8.19 15.13
C PHE A 147 8.62 7.78 16.50
N ARG A 148 7.36 7.33 16.56
CA ARG A 148 6.61 7.09 17.81
C ARG A 148 7.14 5.92 18.65
N PHE A 149 8.06 5.13 18.08
CA PHE A 149 8.73 4.01 18.72
C PHE A 149 10.21 4.31 19.10
N ASP A 150 10.68 5.53 18.84
CA ASP A 150 12.05 5.96 19.14
C ASP A 150 12.30 6.03 20.64
N GLY A 151 13.57 5.94 21.05
CA GLY A 151 13.95 6.11 22.46
C GLY A 151 13.48 5.00 23.40
N THR A 152 12.87 3.94 22.88
CA THR A 152 12.24 2.86 23.66
C THR A 152 13.13 1.59 23.72
N PHE A 153 13.90 1.31 22.66
CA PHE A 153 14.62 0.04 22.50
C PHE A 153 16.13 0.23 22.56
N HIS A 154 16.83 -0.69 23.23
CA HIS A 154 18.29 -0.72 23.27
C HIS A 154 18.90 -1.51 22.11
N ILE A 155 20.18 -1.24 21.82
CA ILE A 155 21.00 -2.03 20.90
C ILE A 155 21.15 -3.45 21.44
N LEU A 156 20.85 -4.45 20.60
CA LEU A 156 21.02 -5.88 20.92
C LEU A 156 22.39 -6.40 20.44
N SER A 157 23.02 -7.28 21.23
CA SER A 157 24.10 -8.12 20.70
C SER A 157 23.55 -9.21 19.78
N VAL A 158 24.39 -9.78 18.91
CA VAL A 158 23.98 -10.92 18.05
C VAL A 158 23.55 -12.12 18.92
N GLU A 159 24.22 -12.34 20.06
CA GLU A 159 23.83 -13.33 21.05
C GLU A 159 22.52 -12.99 21.79
N ASP A 160 22.16 -11.70 21.95
CA ASP A 160 20.85 -11.30 22.47
C ASP A 160 19.73 -11.65 21.49
N VAL A 161 19.91 -11.42 20.19
CA VAL A 161 18.91 -11.80 19.18
C VAL A 161 18.66 -13.31 19.20
N GLU A 162 19.72 -14.13 19.20
CA GLU A 162 19.58 -15.59 19.30
C GLU A 162 18.86 -16.02 20.59
N THR A 163 19.19 -15.43 21.75
CA THR A 163 18.69 -15.90 23.05
C THR A 163 17.31 -15.35 23.41
N GLN A 164 16.99 -14.12 23.01
CA GLN A 164 15.74 -13.43 23.32
C GLN A 164 14.68 -13.66 22.24
N VAL A 165 15.05 -13.57 20.95
CA VAL A 165 14.13 -13.73 19.80
C VAL A 165 14.03 -15.19 19.36
N LYS A 166 15.16 -15.91 19.31
CA LYS A 166 15.27 -17.30 18.81
C LYS A 166 14.76 -17.45 17.36
N PRO A 167 15.41 -16.79 16.39
CA PRO A 167 15.01 -16.86 14.99
C PRO A 167 15.03 -18.32 14.47
N PRO A 168 14.13 -18.71 13.55
CA PRO A 168 14.11 -20.05 12.95
C PRO A 168 15.30 -20.27 12.00
N SER A 169 15.85 -19.18 11.46
CA SER A 169 17.07 -19.11 10.65
C SER A 169 17.70 -17.75 10.84
N PHE A 170 19.02 -17.69 11.04
CA PHE A 170 19.73 -16.43 11.33
C PHE A 170 20.74 -16.08 10.23
N TRP A 171 20.63 -14.85 9.71
CA TRP A 171 21.49 -14.28 8.69
C TRP A 171 22.33 -13.12 9.24
N LEU A 172 23.66 -13.23 9.17
CA LEU A 172 24.58 -12.17 9.57
C LEU A 172 25.23 -11.50 8.36
N ASN A 173 25.05 -10.20 8.22
CA ASN A 173 25.76 -9.41 7.22
C ASN A 173 27.02 -8.79 7.81
N ILE A 174 28.17 -9.15 7.27
CA ILE A 174 29.49 -8.72 7.74
C ILE A 174 30.07 -7.72 6.75
N GLN A 175 30.37 -6.51 7.22
CA GLN A 175 30.91 -5.44 6.39
C GLN A 175 32.08 -4.72 7.08
N HIS A 176 32.95 -4.11 6.29
CA HIS A 176 34.08 -3.28 6.71
C HIS A 176 35.13 -4.02 7.56
N ASP A 177 35.45 -5.29 7.26
CA ASP A 177 36.51 -6.05 7.95
C ASP A 177 37.86 -5.31 7.93
N MET A 178 38.15 -4.56 6.85
CA MET A 178 39.31 -3.65 6.81
C MET A 178 39.28 -2.55 7.87
N PHE A 179 38.13 -1.93 8.14
CA PHE A 179 37.97 -0.91 9.18
C PHE A 179 38.18 -1.52 10.57
N TYR A 180 37.50 -2.63 10.89
CA TYR A 180 37.65 -3.28 12.20
C TYR A 180 39.11 -3.71 12.48
N ARG A 181 39.85 -4.13 11.45
CA ARG A 181 41.30 -4.41 11.57
C ARG A 181 42.14 -3.19 11.97
N GLN A 182 41.78 -1.97 11.55
CA GLN A 182 42.47 -0.74 11.99
C GLN A 182 42.31 -0.50 13.50
N HIS A 183 41.19 -0.95 14.07
CA HIS A 183 40.89 -0.84 15.50
C HIS A 183 41.37 -2.06 16.33
N ASN A 184 42.24 -2.92 15.78
CA ASN A 184 42.69 -4.19 16.37
C ASN A 184 41.56 -5.22 16.62
N LEU A 185 40.42 -5.07 15.95
CA LEU A 185 39.29 -5.99 15.97
C LEU A 185 39.35 -6.93 14.73
N SER A 186 38.56 -8.00 14.73
CA SER A 186 38.55 -8.97 13.63
C SER A 186 37.19 -9.63 13.49
N MET A 187 36.45 -9.25 12.45
CA MET A 187 35.17 -9.88 12.08
C MET A 187 35.33 -11.38 11.85
N ARG A 188 36.43 -11.78 11.20
CA ARG A 188 36.77 -13.20 11.01
C ARG A 188 36.91 -13.96 12.33
N SER A 189 37.59 -13.37 13.32
CA SER A 189 37.80 -14.00 14.63
C SER A 189 36.52 -14.03 15.46
N TYR A 190 35.73 -12.95 15.38
CA TYR A 190 34.39 -12.86 15.99
C TYR A 190 33.48 -13.96 15.45
N LEU A 191 33.28 -14.06 14.13
CA LEU A 191 32.42 -15.06 13.49
C LEU A 191 32.85 -16.51 13.82
N ILE A 192 34.16 -16.78 13.85
CA ILE A 192 34.71 -18.10 14.25
C ILE A 192 34.50 -18.41 15.73
N SER A 193 34.38 -17.39 16.58
CA SER A 193 34.06 -17.53 18.00
C SER A 193 32.56 -17.76 18.19
N LEU A 194 31.73 -16.95 17.53
CA LEU A 194 30.28 -16.93 17.58
C LEU A 194 29.65 -18.23 17.05
N SER A 195 30.11 -18.74 15.90
CA SER A 195 29.65 -20.00 15.28
C SER A 195 29.94 -21.28 16.09
N LYS A 196 30.54 -21.16 17.27
CA LYS A 196 30.66 -22.24 18.26
C LYS A 196 29.61 -22.18 19.38
N ARG A 197 28.92 -21.05 19.51
CA ARG A 197 27.94 -20.75 20.57
C ARG A 197 26.50 -20.79 20.06
N ILE A 198 26.27 -20.27 18.85
CA ILE A 198 24.95 -20.12 18.24
C ILE A 198 24.91 -20.73 16.84
N ILE A 199 23.71 -20.99 16.31
CA ILE A 199 23.52 -21.42 14.93
C ILE A 199 23.48 -20.17 14.03
N ILE A 200 24.13 -20.25 12.87
CA ILE A 200 24.14 -19.19 11.85
C ILE A 200 24.02 -19.90 10.51
N ASP A 201 22.91 -19.64 9.83
CA ASP A 201 22.54 -20.32 8.59
C ASP A 201 23.13 -19.61 7.37
N TYR A 202 23.22 -18.28 7.44
CA TYR A 202 23.73 -17.44 6.35
C TYR A 202 24.72 -16.40 6.87
N VAL A 203 25.81 -16.21 6.12
CA VAL A 203 26.72 -15.09 6.28
C VAL A 203 26.89 -14.40 4.93
N SER A 204 26.50 -13.12 4.86
CA SER A 204 26.77 -12.28 3.69
C SER A 204 27.93 -11.32 3.94
N SER A 205 28.59 -10.91 2.86
CA SER A 205 29.55 -9.80 2.89
C SER A 205 29.77 -9.24 1.48
N PRO A 206 30.00 -7.92 1.34
CA PRO A 206 30.45 -7.32 0.08
C PRO A 206 31.97 -7.43 -0.14
N GLU A 207 32.76 -7.91 0.83
CA GLU A 207 34.22 -8.01 0.73
C GLU A 207 34.67 -9.40 0.24
N VAL A 208 35.22 -9.50 -0.98
CA VAL A 208 35.65 -10.77 -1.58
C VAL A 208 36.77 -11.43 -0.76
N ALA A 209 37.73 -10.63 -0.27
CA ALA A 209 38.79 -11.12 0.61
C ALA A 209 38.24 -11.71 1.93
N PHE A 210 37.19 -11.12 2.50
CA PHE A 210 36.58 -11.63 3.73
C PHE A 210 35.98 -13.02 3.52
N LEU A 211 35.05 -13.15 2.56
CA LEU A 211 34.41 -14.45 2.25
C LEU A 211 35.43 -15.50 1.85
N THR A 212 36.39 -15.14 0.98
CA THR A 212 37.47 -16.05 0.56
C THR A 212 38.25 -16.56 1.79
N SER A 213 38.56 -15.70 2.76
CA SER A 213 39.31 -16.07 3.97
C SER A 213 38.59 -17.05 4.92
N ILE A 214 37.25 -17.15 4.83
CA ILE A 214 36.44 -18.05 5.67
C ILE A 214 35.87 -19.25 4.92
N SER A 215 35.76 -19.18 3.58
CA SER A 215 35.19 -20.20 2.70
C SER A 215 35.68 -21.62 2.99
N SER A 216 36.99 -21.83 3.05
CA SER A 216 37.60 -23.15 3.29
C SER A 216 37.25 -23.75 4.65
N ARG A 217 36.94 -22.91 5.65
CA ARG A 217 36.58 -23.32 7.01
C ARG A 217 35.12 -23.77 7.10
N PHE A 218 34.22 -23.05 6.43
CA PHE A 218 32.78 -23.31 6.45
C PHE A 218 32.29 -24.21 5.30
N LYS A 219 33.16 -24.61 4.36
CA LYS A 219 32.86 -25.52 3.24
C LYS A 219 32.18 -26.85 3.61
N LYS A 220 32.27 -27.30 4.87
CA LYS A 220 31.61 -28.53 5.37
C LYS A 220 30.49 -28.25 6.40
N SER A 221 30.22 -26.99 6.74
CA SER A 221 29.09 -26.63 7.59
C SER A 221 27.81 -26.44 6.76
N LYS A 222 26.66 -26.31 7.43
CA LYS A 222 25.41 -25.90 6.79
C LYS A 222 25.35 -24.42 6.43
N MET A 223 26.20 -23.60 7.08
CA MET A 223 26.30 -22.15 6.84
C MET A 223 26.58 -21.86 5.37
N LYS A 224 25.67 -21.12 4.73
CA LYS A 224 25.80 -20.60 3.38
C LYS A 224 26.56 -19.27 3.41
N LEU A 225 27.42 -19.06 2.40
CA LEU A 225 28.17 -17.81 2.24
C LEU A 225 27.60 -17.06 1.03
N VAL A 226 27.18 -15.82 1.23
CA VAL A 226 26.48 -15.04 0.21
C VAL A 226 27.28 -13.79 -0.14
N PHE A 227 27.60 -13.60 -1.42
CA PHE A 227 28.30 -12.39 -1.85
C PHE A 227 27.29 -11.25 -2.07
N ARG A 228 27.40 -10.17 -1.28
CA ARG A 228 26.53 -8.99 -1.41
C ARG A 228 27.10 -8.05 -2.46
N PHE A 229 26.35 -7.80 -3.52
CA PHE A 229 26.65 -6.75 -4.49
C PHE A 229 26.18 -5.40 -3.93
N LEU A 230 26.95 -4.34 -4.22
CA LEU A 230 26.54 -2.96 -4.02
C LEU A 230 26.24 -2.34 -5.42
N GLU A 231 26.21 -1.02 -5.56
CA GLU A 231 26.03 -0.37 -6.86
C GLU A 231 27.06 -0.85 -7.91
N GLU A 232 26.64 -0.98 -9.18
CA GLU A 232 27.47 -1.52 -10.28
C GLU A 232 28.82 -0.81 -10.47
N THR A 233 28.86 0.49 -10.16
CA THR A 233 30.02 1.39 -10.28
C THR A 233 30.93 1.37 -9.05
N THR A 234 30.44 0.90 -7.89
CA THR A 234 31.25 0.85 -6.66
C THR A 234 32.36 -0.18 -6.82
N ILE A 235 33.58 0.16 -6.37
CA ILE A 235 34.75 -0.71 -6.44
C ILE A 235 34.78 -1.63 -5.23
N GLU A 236 34.91 -2.93 -5.46
CA GLU A 236 35.19 -3.90 -4.40
C GLU A 236 36.67 -3.80 -3.99
N PRO A 237 37.00 -3.55 -2.70
CA PRO A 237 38.35 -3.13 -2.31
C PRO A 237 39.47 -4.16 -2.53
N SER A 238 39.15 -5.46 -2.55
CA SER A 238 40.19 -6.51 -2.58
C SER A 238 40.55 -7.02 -3.98
N THR A 239 39.63 -6.89 -4.93
CA THR A 239 39.81 -7.22 -6.36
C THR A 239 40.09 -6.00 -7.21
N ASN A 240 39.82 -4.79 -6.71
CA ASN A 240 39.90 -3.52 -7.45
C ASN A 240 39.09 -3.55 -8.77
N GLN A 241 37.97 -4.27 -8.75
CA GLN A 241 36.97 -4.33 -9.82
C GLN A 241 35.65 -3.74 -9.32
N THR A 242 34.81 -3.23 -10.21
CA THR A 242 33.47 -2.81 -9.81
C THR A 242 32.55 -4.01 -9.61
N TYR A 243 31.49 -3.85 -8.80
CA TYR A 243 30.50 -4.92 -8.61
C TYR A 243 29.84 -5.37 -9.93
N GLY A 244 29.57 -4.43 -10.86
CA GLY A 244 29.09 -4.75 -12.20
C GLY A 244 30.10 -5.50 -13.09
N SER A 245 31.40 -5.41 -12.79
CA SER A 245 32.44 -6.26 -13.42
C SER A 245 32.46 -7.66 -12.80
N LEU A 246 32.39 -7.76 -11.47
CA LEU A 246 32.33 -9.05 -10.76
C LEU A 246 31.10 -9.87 -11.12
N LEU A 247 29.95 -9.21 -11.35
CA LEU A 247 28.69 -9.84 -11.75
C LEU A 247 28.83 -10.63 -13.05
N LYS A 248 29.68 -10.17 -13.97
CA LYS A 248 29.94 -10.82 -15.27
C LYS A 248 30.78 -12.10 -15.14
N ASN A 249 31.27 -12.42 -13.94
CA ASN A 249 32.07 -13.61 -13.65
C ASN A 249 31.50 -14.39 -12.45
N LEU A 250 30.24 -14.83 -12.57
CA LEU A 250 29.55 -15.65 -11.56
C LEU A 250 30.32 -16.95 -11.24
N THR A 251 31.08 -17.49 -12.20
CA THR A 251 31.99 -18.64 -11.97
C THR A 251 33.11 -18.33 -10.97
N PHE A 252 33.63 -17.09 -10.94
CA PHE A 252 34.58 -16.66 -9.91
C PHE A 252 33.90 -16.51 -8.55
N VAL A 253 32.71 -15.89 -8.50
CA VAL A 253 31.92 -15.75 -7.26
C VAL A 253 31.61 -17.11 -6.64
N LYS A 254 31.28 -18.10 -7.47
CA LYS A 254 31.02 -19.49 -7.04
C LYS A 254 32.22 -20.20 -6.40
N THR A 255 33.44 -19.67 -6.52
CA THR A 255 34.61 -20.25 -5.84
C THR A 255 34.62 -20.02 -4.33
N PHE A 256 33.94 -18.98 -3.84
CA PHE A 256 33.90 -18.60 -2.42
C PHE A 256 32.49 -18.45 -1.83
N ALA A 257 31.45 -18.31 -2.66
CA ALA A 257 30.05 -18.15 -2.23
C ALA A 257 29.13 -19.28 -2.74
N SER A 258 28.05 -19.54 -1.99
CA SER A 258 26.93 -20.41 -2.36
C SER A 258 25.76 -19.65 -2.99
N GLY A 259 25.65 -18.34 -2.75
CA GLY A 259 24.66 -17.46 -3.37
C GLY A 259 25.15 -16.02 -3.50
N ILE A 260 24.29 -15.16 -4.05
CA ILE A 260 24.50 -13.73 -4.23
C ILE A 260 23.29 -12.95 -3.66
N LEU A 261 23.54 -11.80 -3.07
CA LEU A 261 22.51 -10.82 -2.71
C LEU A 261 22.72 -9.59 -3.58
N VAL A 262 21.69 -9.17 -4.33
CA VAL A 262 21.78 -8.07 -5.30
C VAL A 262 20.67 -7.05 -5.10
N PRO A 263 20.94 -5.74 -5.28
CA PRO A 263 19.89 -4.73 -5.39
C PRO A 263 18.91 -5.07 -6.50
N LYS A 264 17.61 -4.83 -6.26
CA LYS A 264 16.54 -5.25 -7.19
C LYS A 264 16.71 -4.77 -8.64
N ASP A 265 17.33 -3.61 -8.83
CA ASP A 265 17.65 -3.02 -10.14
C ASP A 265 18.62 -3.86 -11.00
N TYR A 266 19.43 -4.74 -10.39
CA TYR A 266 20.26 -5.70 -11.14
C TYR A 266 19.44 -6.74 -11.90
N ILE A 267 18.20 -7.00 -11.46
CA ILE A 267 17.30 -7.99 -12.04
C ILE A 267 16.27 -7.29 -12.93
N TRP A 268 15.64 -6.23 -12.44
CA TRP A 268 14.68 -5.40 -13.16
C TRP A 268 15.18 -3.94 -13.20
N PRO A 269 16.01 -3.55 -14.19
CA PRO A 269 16.60 -2.22 -14.22
C PRO A 269 15.53 -1.14 -14.39
N VAL A 270 15.64 -0.05 -13.63
CA VAL A 270 14.68 1.06 -13.66
C VAL A 270 15.30 2.25 -14.40
N THR A 271 14.50 2.96 -15.21
CA THR A 271 14.92 4.21 -15.85
C THR A 271 14.90 5.37 -14.86
N SER A 272 15.62 6.46 -15.12
CA SER A 272 15.62 7.66 -14.27
C SER A 272 14.26 8.37 -14.17
N ASP A 273 13.30 8.03 -15.03
CA ASP A 273 11.89 8.46 -14.95
C ASP A 273 10.97 7.42 -14.28
N LEU A 274 11.54 6.41 -13.60
CA LEU A 274 10.88 5.39 -12.77
C LEU A 274 10.02 4.35 -13.52
N TYR A 275 10.49 3.86 -14.68
CA TYR A 275 9.87 2.76 -15.41
C TYR A 275 10.79 1.55 -15.55
N LEU A 276 10.22 0.34 -15.49
CA LEU A 276 10.96 -0.89 -15.70
C LEU A 276 11.50 -1.00 -17.13
N GLN A 277 12.72 -1.47 -17.25
CA GLN A 277 13.31 -2.02 -18.46
C GLN A 277 13.10 -3.55 -18.49
N PRO A 278 13.39 -4.23 -19.61
CA PRO A 278 13.39 -5.70 -19.64
C PRO A 278 14.33 -6.28 -18.57
N HIS A 279 13.92 -7.38 -17.93
CA HIS A 279 14.75 -8.05 -16.92
C HIS A 279 16.08 -8.54 -17.51
N THR A 280 17.09 -8.64 -16.64
CA THR A 280 18.39 -9.22 -16.99
C THR A 280 18.35 -10.75 -16.91
N SER A 281 19.33 -11.43 -17.52
CA SER A 281 19.49 -12.89 -17.40
C SER A 281 20.09 -13.34 -16.07
N LEU A 282 20.33 -12.42 -15.12
CA LEU A 282 21.13 -12.64 -13.92
C LEU A 282 20.67 -13.84 -13.10
N VAL A 283 19.36 -13.94 -12.80
CA VAL A 283 18.81 -15.03 -11.97
C VAL A 283 19.09 -16.39 -12.63
N SER A 284 18.73 -16.53 -13.91
CA SER A 284 18.96 -17.77 -14.66
C SER A 284 20.45 -18.09 -14.84
N ASP A 285 21.33 -17.10 -15.00
CA ASP A 285 22.76 -17.33 -15.18
C ASP A 285 23.48 -17.68 -13.87
N ALA A 286 23.03 -17.11 -12.74
CA ALA A 286 23.45 -17.51 -11.40
C ALA A 286 23.01 -18.95 -11.08
N HIS A 287 21.74 -19.29 -11.35
CA HIS A 287 21.21 -20.64 -11.18
C HIS A 287 21.97 -21.68 -12.02
N LYS A 288 22.33 -21.37 -13.27
CA LYS A 288 23.15 -22.26 -14.14
C LYS A 288 24.53 -22.60 -13.53
N VAL A 289 25.13 -21.71 -12.75
CA VAL A 289 26.40 -21.97 -12.02
C VAL A 289 26.17 -22.44 -10.58
N GLY A 290 24.91 -22.65 -10.18
CA GLY A 290 24.51 -23.11 -8.87
C GLY A 290 24.67 -22.07 -7.76
N LEU A 291 24.51 -20.78 -8.07
CA LEU A 291 24.38 -19.71 -7.07
C LEU A 291 22.91 -19.42 -6.80
N GLU A 292 22.50 -19.42 -5.53
CA GLU A 292 21.21 -18.86 -5.09
C GLU A 292 21.23 -17.34 -5.30
N VAL A 293 20.09 -16.73 -5.63
CA VAL A 293 19.94 -15.29 -5.84
C VAL A 293 18.92 -14.71 -4.90
N PHE A 294 19.37 -13.83 -4.02
CA PHE A 294 18.53 -13.05 -3.12
C PHE A 294 18.46 -11.61 -3.64
N ALA A 295 17.28 -11.00 -3.61
CA ALA A 295 17.10 -9.61 -4.05
C ALA A 295 16.88 -8.69 -2.82
N SER A 296 17.50 -7.51 -2.80
CA SER A 296 17.36 -6.52 -1.73
C SER A 296 16.55 -5.28 -2.14
N ASP A 297 16.33 -4.40 -1.15
CA ASP A 297 15.77 -3.06 -1.33
C ASP A 297 14.25 -3.06 -1.63
N PHE A 298 13.55 -4.01 -1.01
CA PHE A 298 12.09 -4.05 -0.94
C PHE A 298 11.58 -3.28 0.27
N ALA A 299 10.75 -2.27 0.02
CA ALA A 299 10.09 -1.46 1.03
C ALA A 299 8.75 -0.96 0.48
N ASN A 300 7.69 -1.03 1.29
CA ASN A 300 6.36 -0.56 0.91
C ASN A 300 6.28 0.99 0.88
N ASP A 301 7.07 1.66 1.73
CA ASP A 301 7.06 3.12 1.93
C ASP A 301 8.03 3.88 1.01
N ALA A 302 8.29 3.34 -0.18
CA ALA A 302 9.20 3.90 -1.17
C ALA A 302 8.47 4.27 -2.47
N VAL A 303 9.10 5.12 -3.30
CA VAL A 303 8.59 5.41 -4.65
C VAL A 303 8.92 4.22 -5.55
N LEU A 304 7.95 3.32 -5.72
CA LEU A 304 8.05 2.19 -6.64
C LEU A 304 8.06 2.65 -8.11
N SER A 305 8.50 1.76 -9.02
CA SER A 305 8.33 2.00 -10.44
C SER A 305 6.85 2.18 -10.80
N TYR A 306 6.53 3.13 -11.69
CA TYR A 306 5.17 3.37 -12.17
C TYR A 306 4.53 2.19 -12.89
N ASN A 307 5.29 1.14 -13.21
CA ASN A 307 4.78 -0.15 -13.68
C ASN A 307 3.98 -0.91 -12.61
N TYR A 308 4.24 -0.69 -11.32
CA TYR A 308 3.55 -1.34 -10.21
C TYR A 308 2.39 -0.50 -9.65
N SER A 309 2.23 0.77 -10.07
CA SER A 309 1.13 1.64 -9.60
C SER A 309 0.99 1.69 -8.07
N TYR A 310 2.14 1.83 -7.38
CA TYR A 310 2.26 1.80 -5.91
C TYR A 310 1.81 0.50 -5.22
N ASP A 311 1.59 -0.60 -5.96
CA ASP A 311 1.30 -1.91 -5.39
C ASP A 311 2.61 -2.67 -5.03
N PRO A 312 2.95 -2.83 -3.74
CA PRO A 312 4.15 -3.58 -3.36
C PRO A 312 4.00 -5.08 -3.63
N LEU A 313 2.78 -5.65 -3.51
CA LEU A 313 2.53 -7.07 -3.81
C LEU A 313 2.90 -7.39 -5.26
N ALA A 314 2.53 -6.51 -6.20
CA ALA A 314 2.90 -6.62 -7.60
C ALA A 314 4.43 -6.55 -7.83
N GLU A 315 5.16 -5.76 -7.03
CA GLU A 315 6.62 -5.76 -7.04
C GLU A 315 7.16 -7.13 -6.58
N TYR A 316 6.82 -7.64 -5.39
CA TYR A 316 7.32 -8.94 -4.91
C TYR A 316 7.04 -10.08 -5.89
N LEU A 317 5.81 -10.17 -6.43
CA LEU A 317 5.44 -11.20 -7.40
C LEU A 317 6.28 -11.12 -8.69
N SER A 318 6.73 -9.94 -9.11
CA SER A 318 7.60 -9.81 -10.29
C SER A 318 9.01 -10.40 -10.11
N PHE A 319 9.45 -10.68 -8.88
CA PHE A 319 10.70 -11.37 -8.56
C PHE A 319 10.48 -12.83 -8.12
N ALA A 320 9.35 -13.12 -7.48
CA ALA A 320 9.03 -14.44 -6.94
C ALA A 320 8.32 -15.36 -7.95
N ASP A 321 7.34 -14.86 -8.71
CA ASP A 321 6.49 -15.64 -9.60
C ASP A 321 6.06 -14.85 -10.85
N ASN A 322 7.01 -14.65 -11.77
CA ASN A 322 6.76 -13.98 -13.05
C ASN A 322 6.64 -14.95 -14.25
N GLY A 323 6.70 -16.27 -13.99
CA GLY A 323 6.66 -17.33 -15.01
C GLY A 323 7.94 -17.52 -15.85
N VAL A 324 8.99 -16.73 -15.60
CA VAL A 324 10.31 -16.80 -16.29
C VAL A 324 11.43 -17.21 -15.33
N PHE A 325 11.42 -16.69 -14.10
CA PHE A 325 12.33 -17.04 -13.03
C PHE A 325 11.70 -16.80 -11.65
N SER A 326 12.33 -17.33 -10.60
CA SER A 326 12.06 -16.97 -9.20
C SER A 326 13.39 -16.68 -8.50
N VAL A 327 13.49 -15.57 -7.77
CA VAL A 327 14.60 -15.36 -6.82
C VAL A 327 14.48 -16.36 -5.66
N ASP A 328 15.60 -16.79 -5.10
CA ASP A 328 15.65 -17.71 -3.96
C ASP A 328 15.24 -17.04 -2.63
N GLY A 329 15.16 -15.70 -2.60
CA GLY A 329 14.52 -14.95 -1.52
C GLY A 329 14.58 -13.44 -1.69
N VAL A 330 13.86 -12.73 -0.82
CA VAL A 330 13.77 -11.27 -0.79
C VAL A 330 14.15 -10.72 0.59
N LEU A 331 15.04 -9.73 0.60
CA LEU A 331 15.40 -8.95 1.79
C LEU A 331 14.52 -7.69 1.82
N THR A 332 13.69 -7.59 2.85
CA THR A 332 12.62 -6.59 2.97
C THR A 332 12.53 -5.99 4.37
N ASP A 333 12.11 -4.73 4.42
CA ASP A 333 11.72 -4.03 5.64
C ASP A 333 10.28 -4.39 6.10
N PHE A 334 9.48 -5.00 5.21
CA PHE A 334 8.06 -5.34 5.38
C PHE A 334 7.83 -6.84 5.11
N PRO A 335 8.19 -7.72 6.08
CA PRO A 335 8.09 -9.17 5.88
C PRO A 335 6.67 -9.69 5.68
N ILE A 336 5.63 -8.93 6.08
CA ILE A 336 4.22 -9.30 5.83
C ILE A 336 3.91 -9.39 4.33
N THR A 337 4.16 -8.34 3.55
CA THR A 337 3.88 -8.29 2.10
C THR A 337 4.58 -9.41 1.34
N ALA A 338 5.84 -9.69 1.69
CA ALA A 338 6.60 -10.78 1.10
C ALA A 338 6.00 -12.16 1.45
N SER A 339 5.54 -12.32 2.70
CA SER A 339 4.87 -13.55 3.16
C SER A 339 3.53 -13.77 2.46
N GLU A 340 2.74 -12.69 2.28
CA GLU A 340 1.50 -12.72 1.50
C GLU A 340 1.79 -13.09 0.04
N ALA A 341 2.71 -12.38 -0.62
CA ALA A 341 3.10 -12.60 -2.01
C ALA A 341 3.43 -14.08 -2.27
N ILE A 342 4.30 -14.66 -1.44
CA ILE A 342 4.81 -16.02 -1.61
C ILE A 342 3.79 -17.07 -1.15
N GLY A 343 3.07 -16.82 -0.06
CA GLY A 343 2.17 -17.80 0.56
C GLY A 343 0.74 -17.84 -0.02
N CYS A 344 0.24 -16.71 -0.52
CA CYS A 344 -1.20 -16.54 -0.81
C CYS A 344 -1.52 -16.02 -2.23
N PHE A 345 -0.57 -15.35 -2.90
CA PHE A 345 -0.80 -14.71 -4.19
C PHE A 345 0.02 -15.29 -5.35
N ALA A 346 1.14 -15.96 -5.06
CA ALA A 346 1.90 -16.72 -6.04
C ALA A 346 1.08 -17.90 -6.61
N HIS A 347 1.31 -18.19 -7.90
CA HIS A 347 0.69 -19.24 -8.68
C HIS A 347 -0.86 -19.17 -8.74
N VAL A 348 -1.43 -17.98 -8.53
CA VAL A 348 -2.86 -17.71 -8.68
C VAL A 348 -3.19 -17.53 -10.16
N ASP A 349 -3.96 -18.48 -10.73
CA ASP A 349 -4.52 -18.35 -12.07
C ASP A 349 -5.35 -17.06 -12.18
N LYS A 350 -5.05 -16.19 -13.17
CA LYS A 350 -5.86 -14.98 -13.43
C LYS A 350 -7.32 -15.28 -13.77
N ASN A 351 -7.59 -16.49 -14.26
CA ASN A 351 -8.93 -17.01 -14.57
C ASN A 351 -9.58 -17.76 -13.40
N SER A 352 -8.95 -17.82 -12.22
CA SER A 352 -9.57 -18.43 -11.05
C SER A 352 -10.80 -17.64 -10.61
N SER A 353 -11.84 -18.37 -10.17
CA SER A 353 -13.03 -17.78 -9.58
C SER A 353 -12.67 -16.97 -8.33
N ALA A 354 -13.26 -15.80 -8.16
CA ALA A 354 -13.14 -15.06 -6.90
C ALA A 354 -13.57 -15.94 -5.70
N ASN A 355 -12.73 -15.97 -4.67
CA ASN A 355 -12.87 -16.85 -3.52
C ASN A 355 -13.63 -16.19 -2.36
N VAL A 356 -13.85 -14.87 -2.43
CA VAL A 356 -14.37 -14.03 -1.34
C VAL A 356 -15.32 -12.96 -1.85
N LYS A 357 -16.27 -12.56 -1.00
CA LYS A 357 -16.83 -11.20 -0.99
C LYS A 357 -15.69 -10.26 -0.53
N PRO A 358 -15.54 -9.04 -1.08
CA PRO A 358 -16.62 -8.10 -1.36
C PRO A 358 -16.92 -7.93 -2.86
N VAL A 359 -17.85 -7.01 -3.16
CA VAL A 359 -17.95 -6.36 -4.47
C VAL A 359 -16.77 -5.38 -4.62
N VAL A 360 -16.07 -5.43 -5.76
CA VAL A 360 -15.06 -4.43 -6.15
C VAL A 360 -15.71 -3.45 -7.12
N LEU A 361 -15.80 -2.21 -6.68
CA LEU A 361 -16.31 -1.09 -7.42
C LEU A 361 -15.16 -0.14 -7.73
N SER A 362 -14.98 0.23 -9.01
CA SER A 362 -13.98 1.22 -9.37
C SER A 362 -14.35 2.61 -8.83
N HIS A 363 -13.36 3.46 -8.61
CA HIS A 363 -13.59 4.88 -8.32
C HIS A 363 -13.08 5.73 -9.48
N ASN A 364 -14.02 6.19 -10.30
CA ASN A 364 -13.84 6.82 -11.61
C ASN A 364 -13.07 5.93 -12.60
N GLY A 365 -13.34 4.62 -12.61
CA GLY A 365 -12.52 3.62 -13.29
C GLY A 365 -11.22 3.32 -12.53
N ALA A 366 -10.18 2.82 -13.21
CA ALA A 366 -8.84 2.64 -12.64
C ALA A 366 -8.09 3.98 -12.56
N SER A 367 -8.63 4.92 -11.77
CA SER A 367 -8.13 6.30 -11.64
C SER A 367 -6.76 6.40 -10.96
N GLY A 368 -6.29 5.29 -10.36
CA GLY A 368 -4.91 5.09 -9.92
C GLY A 368 -3.88 5.01 -11.06
N VAL A 369 -4.32 4.63 -12.26
CA VAL A 369 -3.45 4.33 -13.43
C VAL A 369 -3.63 5.34 -14.56
N PHE A 370 -4.88 5.74 -14.83
CA PHE A 370 -5.26 6.66 -15.90
C PHE A 370 -6.09 7.83 -15.34
N PRO A 371 -6.23 8.96 -16.07
CA PRO A 371 -7.21 9.99 -15.73
C PRO A 371 -8.61 9.38 -15.58
N GLY A 372 -9.25 9.66 -14.44
CA GLY A 372 -10.54 9.08 -14.09
C GLY A 372 -11.65 9.46 -15.07
N SER A 373 -12.73 8.68 -15.10
CA SER A 373 -13.88 8.88 -16.00
C SER A 373 -13.55 8.87 -17.50
N THR A 374 -12.43 8.24 -17.91
CA THR A 374 -12.02 8.09 -19.31
C THR A 374 -12.22 6.68 -19.87
N ASP A 375 -12.26 6.58 -21.19
CA ASP A 375 -12.29 5.30 -21.92
C ASP A 375 -11.17 4.32 -21.49
N LEU A 376 -9.96 4.82 -21.23
CA LEU A 376 -8.85 4.00 -20.73
C LEU A 376 -9.01 3.60 -19.26
N ALA A 377 -9.45 4.50 -18.38
CA ALA A 377 -9.67 4.16 -16.97
C ALA A 377 -10.76 3.08 -16.81
N TYR A 378 -11.83 3.14 -17.61
CA TYR A 378 -12.87 2.12 -17.59
C TYR A 378 -12.46 0.81 -18.25
N GLN A 379 -11.68 0.85 -19.34
CA GLN A 379 -11.12 -0.37 -19.93
C GLN A 379 -10.18 -1.07 -18.95
N GLN A 380 -9.27 -0.33 -18.31
CA GLN A 380 -8.37 -0.88 -17.31
C GLN A 380 -9.12 -1.47 -16.11
N ALA A 381 -10.18 -0.83 -15.61
CA ALA A 381 -11.00 -1.39 -14.53
C ALA A 381 -11.71 -2.71 -14.92
N VAL A 382 -12.14 -2.85 -16.18
CA VAL A 382 -12.69 -4.10 -16.72
C VAL A 382 -11.59 -5.17 -16.85
N ASP A 383 -10.42 -4.80 -17.35
CA ASP A 383 -9.28 -5.72 -17.56
C ASP A 383 -8.68 -6.21 -16.24
N ASP A 384 -8.68 -5.35 -15.20
CA ASP A 384 -8.34 -5.68 -13.81
C ASP A 384 -9.34 -6.69 -13.21
N GLY A 385 -10.61 -6.62 -13.64
CA GLY A 385 -11.70 -7.50 -13.22
C GLY A 385 -12.63 -6.91 -12.16
N ALA A 386 -12.84 -5.59 -12.13
CA ALA A 386 -13.85 -4.96 -11.28
C ALA A 386 -15.24 -5.58 -11.51
N ASP A 387 -16.05 -5.73 -10.45
CA ASP A 387 -17.43 -6.21 -10.60
C ASP A 387 -18.35 -5.09 -11.11
N ILE A 388 -18.09 -3.84 -10.71
CA ILE A 388 -18.88 -2.65 -11.06
C ILE A 388 -17.93 -1.51 -11.46
N ILE A 389 -18.27 -0.79 -12.53
CA ILE A 389 -17.67 0.52 -12.86
C ILE A 389 -18.64 1.66 -12.60
N ASP A 390 -18.11 2.85 -12.35
CA ASP A 390 -18.85 3.99 -11.84
C ASP A 390 -18.78 5.23 -12.76
N CYS A 391 -19.82 6.07 -12.75
CA CYS A 391 -19.84 7.34 -13.47
C CYS A 391 -20.51 8.41 -12.61
N SER A 392 -19.72 9.34 -12.08
CA SER A 392 -20.22 10.62 -11.54
C SER A 392 -20.71 11.49 -12.69
N VAL A 393 -22.01 11.77 -12.72
CA VAL A 393 -22.65 12.42 -13.86
C VAL A 393 -22.67 13.94 -13.68
N GLN A 394 -21.98 14.62 -14.57
CA GLN A 394 -22.02 16.08 -14.69
C GLN A 394 -22.76 16.49 -15.96
N VAL A 395 -23.21 17.75 -16.01
CA VAL A 395 -23.95 18.32 -17.16
C VAL A 395 -23.19 19.51 -17.76
N THR A 396 -23.08 19.54 -19.08
CA THR A 396 -22.51 20.66 -19.84
C THR A 396 -23.52 21.77 -20.08
N GLN A 397 -23.07 22.96 -20.51
CA GLN A 397 -23.95 24.11 -20.81
C GLN A 397 -25.05 23.77 -21.83
N ASP A 398 -24.73 22.93 -22.81
CA ASP A 398 -25.65 22.44 -23.86
C ASP A 398 -26.52 21.24 -23.44
N GLY A 399 -26.40 20.78 -22.18
CA GLY A 399 -27.22 19.71 -21.60
C GLY A 399 -26.71 18.29 -21.86
N THR A 400 -25.49 18.14 -22.36
CA THR A 400 -24.86 16.82 -22.54
C THR A 400 -24.45 16.26 -21.18
N LEU A 401 -24.81 15.00 -20.92
CA LEU A 401 -24.41 14.28 -19.71
C LEU A 401 -23.06 13.59 -19.92
N ILE A 402 -22.12 13.82 -19.01
CA ILE A 402 -20.73 13.33 -19.10
C ILE A 402 -20.33 12.65 -17.80
N CYS A 403 -19.44 11.66 -17.89
CA CYS A 403 -18.75 11.12 -16.71
C CYS A 403 -17.56 12.04 -16.39
N MET A 404 -17.51 12.58 -15.17
CA MET A 404 -16.45 13.46 -14.70
C MET A 404 -16.39 13.37 -13.18
N SER A 405 -15.20 13.30 -12.59
CA SER A 405 -15.05 13.08 -11.14
C SER A 405 -15.40 14.30 -10.30
N SER A 406 -15.32 15.50 -10.90
CA SER A 406 -15.73 16.77 -10.30
C SER A 406 -16.63 17.58 -11.23
N ILE A 407 -17.53 18.38 -10.64
CA ILE A 407 -18.25 19.43 -11.36
C ILE A 407 -17.34 20.61 -11.74
N ASN A 408 -16.19 20.75 -11.06
CA ASN A 408 -15.15 21.74 -11.30
C ASN A 408 -14.01 21.14 -12.14
N LEU A 409 -13.92 21.53 -13.40
CA LEU A 409 -12.96 21.03 -14.38
C LEU A 409 -11.49 21.34 -14.03
N MET A 410 -11.22 22.17 -13.02
CA MET A 410 -9.85 22.41 -12.56
C MET A 410 -9.21 21.18 -11.89
N ASP A 411 -10.03 20.25 -11.39
CA ASP A 411 -9.58 19.17 -10.52
C ASP A 411 -9.06 17.96 -11.33
N ASP A 412 -9.71 17.66 -12.46
CA ASP A 412 -9.46 16.48 -13.29
C ASP A 412 -9.25 16.79 -14.79
N THR A 413 -9.01 18.06 -15.18
CA THR A 413 -8.69 18.43 -16.57
C THR A 413 -7.58 19.47 -16.71
N THR A 414 -7.12 19.69 -17.96
CA THR A 414 -6.14 20.74 -18.29
C THR A 414 -6.73 22.16 -18.40
N VAL A 415 -7.94 22.44 -17.90
CA VAL A 415 -8.66 23.72 -18.13
C VAL A 415 -7.88 24.96 -17.70
N THR A 416 -7.14 24.89 -16.59
CA THR A 416 -6.32 26.00 -16.06
C THR A 416 -5.22 26.45 -17.04
N ARG A 417 -4.81 25.57 -17.96
CA ARG A 417 -3.79 25.81 -19.01
C ARG A 417 -4.41 26.00 -20.40
N SER A 418 -5.73 26.08 -20.50
CA SER A 418 -6.48 26.26 -21.76
C SER A 418 -6.91 27.72 -21.96
N PRO A 419 -7.34 28.11 -23.19
CA PRO A 419 -7.97 29.41 -23.44
C PRO A 419 -9.26 29.66 -22.63
N LEU A 420 -9.84 28.61 -22.04
CA LEU A 420 -11.06 28.70 -21.24
C LEU A 420 -10.79 29.05 -19.77
N ASN A 421 -9.53 29.23 -19.37
CA ASN A 421 -9.19 29.53 -17.97
C ASN A 421 -9.79 30.86 -17.44
N THR A 422 -10.20 31.77 -18.34
CA THR A 422 -10.91 33.01 -17.98
C THR A 422 -12.41 32.81 -17.67
N ARG A 423 -12.94 31.59 -17.77
CA ARG A 423 -14.34 31.25 -17.42
C ARG A 423 -14.54 30.91 -15.95
N SER A 424 -13.55 31.21 -15.11
CA SER A 424 -13.54 30.90 -13.69
C SER A 424 -14.53 31.75 -12.89
N SER A 425 -15.24 31.13 -11.94
CA SER A 425 -16.13 31.81 -10.98
C SER A 425 -16.03 31.17 -9.60
N ILE A 426 -16.62 31.81 -8.59
CA ILE A 426 -16.75 31.26 -7.23
C ILE A 426 -18.24 31.01 -7.00
N ILE A 427 -18.61 29.78 -6.68
CA ILE A 427 -19.99 29.37 -6.40
C ILE A 427 -20.00 28.70 -5.03
N PRO A 428 -20.28 29.44 -3.94
CA PRO A 428 -20.19 28.94 -2.56
C PRO A 428 -21.07 27.71 -2.28
N GLU A 429 -22.19 27.56 -3.01
CA GLU A 429 -23.06 26.38 -2.92
C GLU A 429 -22.47 25.09 -3.52
N ILE A 430 -21.32 25.19 -4.21
CA ILE A 430 -20.53 24.05 -4.70
C ILE A 430 -19.21 23.98 -3.93
N GLN A 431 -18.44 25.07 -3.90
CA GLN A 431 -17.13 25.13 -3.25
C GLN A 431 -16.74 26.56 -2.86
N THR A 432 -15.88 26.69 -1.86
CA THR A 432 -15.36 28.00 -1.38
C THR A 432 -14.31 28.62 -2.31
N GLY A 433 -13.68 27.81 -3.17
CA GLY A 433 -12.60 28.21 -4.07
C GLY A 433 -13.06 28.63 -5.47
N LEU A 434 -12.13 29.20 -6.23
CA LEU A 434 -12.30 29.48 -7.65
C LEU A 434 -12.42 28.17 -8.44
N GLY A 435 -13.43 28.03 -9.29
CA GLY A 435 -13.64 26.86 -10.15
C GLY A 435 -14.02 27.24 -11.58
N ILE A 436 -13.92 26.27 -12.51
CA ILE A 436 -14.49 26.37 -13.86
C ILE A 436 -15.43 25.19 -14.03
N TYR A 437 -16.73 25.48 -14.06
CA TYR A 437 -17.74 24.44 -13.91
C TYR A 437 -18.20 23.86 -15.24
N THR A 438 -18.51 22.57 -15.27
CA THR A 438 -19.00 21.83 -16.45
C THR A 438 -20.17 22.53 -17.14
N PHE A 439 -21.15 23.01 -16.38
CA PHE A 439 -22.34 23.72 -16.87
C PHE A 439 -22.06 25.14 -17.44
N ASN A 440 -20.81 25.62 -17.40
CA ASN A 440 -20.42 26.88 -18.04
C ASN A 440 -19.77 26.71 -19.41
N LEU A 441 -19.51 25.46 -19.85
CA LEU A 441 -18.90 25.15 -21.14
C LEU A 441 -19.78 24.18 -21.92
N THR A 442 -19.84 24.34 -23.24
CA THR A 442 -20.44 23.32 -24.12
C THR A 442 -19.59 22.06 -24.17
N TRP A 443 -20.19 20.92 -24.50
CA TRP A 443 -19.46 19.67 -24.70
C TRP A 443 -18.39 19.79 -25.79
N ASP A 444 -18.69 20.52 -26.87
CA ASP A 444 -17.75 20.81 -27.96
C ASP A 444 -16.52 21.62 -27.49
N GLU A 445 -16.72 22.61 -26.61
CA GLU A 445 -15.62 23.35 -25.98
C GLU A 445 -14.73 22.44 -25.11
N ILE A 446 -15.35 21.58 -24.29
CA ILE A 446 -14.63 20.61 -23.45
C ILE A 446 -13.79 19.67 -24.32
N GLN A 447 -14.41 19.01 -25.32
CA GLN A 447 -13.73 18.05 -26.19
C GLN A 447 -12.58 18.65 -27.01
N LYS A 448 -12.71 19.91 -27.47
CA LYS A 448 -11.72 20.55 -28.34
C LYS A 448 -10.56 21.20 -27.58
N ASN A 449 -10.81 21.76 -26.40
CA ASN A 449 -9.83 22.59 -25.69
C ASN A 449 -9.20 21.90 -24.48
N LEU A 450 -9.82 20.85 -23.94
CA LEU A 450 -9.40 20.19 -22.70
C LEU A 450 -8.86 18.79 -22.96
N LYS A 451 -8.03 18.32 -22.04
CA LYS A 451 -7.69 16.91 -21.89
C LYS A 451 -8.02 16.47 -20.46
N PRO A 452 -8.39 15.19 -20.25
CA PRO A 452 -8.39 14.61 -18.92
C PRO A 452 -7.03 14.79 -18.24
N ALA A 453 -7.01 14.87 -16.91
CA ALA A 453 -5.82 14.94 -16.08
C ALA A 453 -5.89 13.87 -14.99
N ILE A 454 -4.78 13.17 -14.73
CA ILE A 454 -4.74 12.19 -13.63
C ILE A 454 -4.73 12.91 -12.29
N SER A 455 -5.53 12.42 -11.35
CA SER A 455 -5.52 12.90 -9.98
C SER A 455 -4.21 12.55 -9.28
N ASN A 456 -3.82 13.34 -8.29
CA ASN A 456 -2.63 13.09 -7.46
C ASN A 456 -3.01 13.43 -6.01
N PRO A 457 -3.83 12.59 -5.35
CA PRO A 457 -4.37 12.92 -4.03
C PRO A 457 -3.25 13.12 -3.00
N GLU A 458 -2.19 12.32 -3.09
CA GLU A 458 -1.07 12.32 -2.16
C GLU A 458 0.12 13.22 -2.59
N LEU A 459 -0.16 14.25 -3.41
CA LEU A 459 0.86 15.19 -3.93
C LEU A 459 1.64 15.92 -2.82
N ALA A 460 1.04 16.11 -1.64
CA ALA A 460 1.71 16.68 -0.47
C ALA A 460 2.93 15.87 0.00
N TYR A 461 2.95 14.56 -0.30
CA TYR A 461 4.04 13.63 -0.01
C TYR A 461 4.99 13.43 -1.20
N ASN A 462 4.85 14.25 -2.25
CA ASN A 462 5.53 14.11 -3.55
C ASN A 462 5.19 12.81 -4.32
N LEU A 463 4.12 12.12 -3.94
CA LEU A 463 3.62 10.96 -4.67
C LEU A 463 2.75 11.44 -5.84
N VAL A 464 3.10 11.02 -7.06
CA VAL A 464 2.41 11.39 -8.30
C VAL A 464 2.03 10.13 -9.07
N ARG A 465 0.80 10.07 -9.58
CA ARG A 465 0.36 8.97 -10.45
C ARG A 465 1.03 9.05 -11.82
N ASN A 466 1.04 7.92 -12.54
CA ASN A 466 1.85 7.65 -13.72
C ASN A 466 2.02 8.86 -14.69
N PRO A 467 3.21 9.51 -14.71
CA PRO A 467 3.44 10.70 -15.51
C PRO A 467 3.34 10.52 -17.04
N ARG A 468 3.51 9.29 -17.56
CA ARG A 468 3.33 8.99 -18.99
C ARG A 468 1.84 8.93 -19.36
N PHE A 469 0.96 8.58 -18.41
CA PHE A 469 -0.49 8.53 -18.62
C PHE A 469 -1.26 9.75 -18.13
N LYS A 470 -0.59 10.75 -17.55
CA LYS A 470 -1.19 11.96 -16.93
C LYS A 470 -2.29 12.70 -17.71
N ASN A 471 -2.34 12.58 -19.04
CA ASN A 471 -3.38 13.15 -19.89
C ASN A 471 -3.88 12.16 -20.97
N ALA A 472 -3.82 10.86 -20.67
CA ALA A 472 -4.27 9.80 -21.57
C ALA A 472 -5.78 9.59 -21.51
N GLY A 473 -6.33 8.93 -22.54
CA GLY A 473 -7.76 8.64 -22.66
C GLY A 473 -8.59 9.81 -23.19
N LYS A 474 -9.90 9.58 -23.27
CA LYS A 474 -10.93 10.49 -23.75
C LYS A 474 -12.06 10.58 -22.73
N PHE A 475 -12.61 11.78 -22.57
CA PHE A 475 -13.87 11.99 -21.84
C PHE A 475 -14.99 11.15 -22.44
N MET A 476 -15.85 10.60 -21.59
CA MET A 476 -17.02 9.82 -22.01
C MET A 476 -18.33 10.54 -21.71
N THR A 477 -19.30 10.46 -22.63
CA THR A 477 -20.69 10.80 -22.28
C THR A 477 -21.28 9.68 -21.42
N LEU A 478 -22.34 9.98 -20.65
CA LEU A 478 -23.09 8.96 -19.93
C LEU A 478 -23.63 7.87 -20.90
N SER A 479 -24.00 8.25 -22.12
CA SER A 479 -24.45 7.30 -23.15
C SER A 479 -23.34 6.36 -23.59
N ASP A 480 -22.12 6.88 -23.83
CA ASP A 480 -20.95 6.07 -24.18
C ASP A 480 -20.58 5.11 -23.05
N PHE A 481 -20.62 5.58 -21.80
CA PHE A 481 -20.35 4.77 -20.60
C PHE A 481 -21.37 3.65 -20.43
N LEU A 482 -22.67 3.95 -20.52
CA LEU A 482 -23.74 2.94 -20.44
C LEU A 482 -23.61 1.91 -21.58
N ALA A 483 -23.29 2.37 -22.80
CA ALA A 483 -23.03 1.48 -23.92
C ALA A 483 -21.76 0.63 -23.74
N PHE A 484 -20.72 1.16 -23.10
CA PHE A 484 -19.50 0.43 -22.73
C PHE A 484 -19.79 -0.66 -21.69
N ALA A 485 -20.41 -0.29 -20.56
CA ALA A 485 -20.80 -1.23 -19.50
C ALA A 485 -21.66 -2.38 -20.05
N LYS A 486 -22.67 -2.06 -20.87
CA LYS A 486 -23.60 -3.04 -21.48
C LYS A 486 -22.92 -4.08 -22.37
N ARG A 487 -21.80 -3.73 -23.01
CA ARG A 487 -21.02 -4.60 -23.90
C ARG A 487 -20.08 -5.52 -23.11
N ASN A 488 -19.53 -5.06 -22.00
CA ASN A 488 -18.56 -5.80 -21.19
C ASN A 488 -19.24 -6.76 -20.21
N LYS A 489 -19.52 -7.99 -20.67
CA LYS A 489 -20.21 -9.04 -19.89
C LYS A 489 -19.46 -9.60 -18.67
N ALA A 490 -18.23 -9.15 -18.43
CA ALA A 490 -17.51 -9.42 -17.18
C ALA A 490 -18.06 -8.58 -16.01
N LEU A 491 -18.61 -7.40 -16.27
CA LEU A 491 -19.19 -6.52 -15.24
C LEU A 491 -20.53 -7.07 -14.76
N SER A 492 -20.73 -7.16 -13.45
CA SER A 492 -22.04 -7.42 -12.83
C SER A 492 -22.97 -6.21 -12.85
N GLY A 493 -22.43 -5.00 -12.98
CA GLY A 493 -23.23 -3.79 -13.05
C GLY A 493 -22.47 -2.50 -13.35
N ALA A 494 -23.20 -1.38 -13.28
CA ALA A 494 -22.65 -0.03 -13.34
C ALA A 494 -23.30 0.87 -12.27
N LEU A 495 -22.51 1.73 -11.64
CA LEU A 495 -22.97 2.70 -10.66
C LEU A 495 -23.02 4.10 -11.28
N ILE A 496 -24.13 4.80 -11.12
CA ILE A 496 -24.31 6.18 -11.58
C ILE A 496 -24.41 7.08 -10.35
N ASN A 497 -23.40 7.92 -10.12
CA ASN A 497 -23.37 8.85 -9.00
C ASN A 497 -23.94 10.21 -9.43
N ILE A 498 -24.81 10.79 -8.61
CA ILE A 498 -25.53 12.05 -8.89
C ILE A 498 -25.34 13.02 -7.73
N GLU A 499 -24.71 14.14 -8.03
CA GLU A 499 -24.35 15.19 -7.07
C GLU A 499 -24.98 16.52 -7.47
N HIS A 500 -24.97 17.50 -6.56
CA HIS A 500 -25.41 18.88 -6.77
C HIS A 500 -26.83 19.05 -7.38
N ALA A 501 -27.71 18.04 -7.28
CA ALA A 501 -28.99 18.02 -8.00
C ALA A 501 -29.94 19.16 -7.59
N ALA A 502 -29.94 19.54 -6.31
CA ALA A 502 -30.71 20.69 -5.81
C ALA A 502 -30.18 22.01 -6.41
N PHE A 503 -28.87 22.22 -6.40
CA PHE A 503 -28.22 23.39 -7.02
C PHE A 503 -28.57 23.51 -8.52
N LEU A 504 -28.44 22.43 -9.29
CA LEU A 504 -28.74 22.42 -10.72
C LEU A 504 -30.23 22.72 -10.99
N ALA A 505 -31.13 22.23 -10.13
CA ALA A 505 -32.56 22.52 -10.22
C ALA A 505 -32.87 23.99 -9.90
N GLU A 506 -32.37 24.53 -8.78
CA GLU A 506 -32.68 25.89 -8.32
C GLU A 506 -32.03 26.98 -9.18
N LYS A 507 -30.75 26.81 -9.53
CA LYS A 507 -29.94 27.89 -10.12
C LYS A 507 -29.96 27.84 -11.65
N LEU A 508 -30.09 26.65 -12.24
CA LEU A 508 -30.01 26.45 -13.69
C LEU A 508 -31.33 25.95 -14.31
N ASN A 509 -32.37 25.68 -13.49
CA ASN A 509 -33.64 25.07 -13.92
C ASN A 509 -33.44 23.73 -14.66
N TYR A 510 -32.41 22.97 -14.27
CA TYR A 510 -32.03 21.72 -14.91
C TYR A 510 -32.19 20.51 -13.98
N SER A 511 -32.98 19.52 -14.39
CA SER A 511 -33.18 18.30 -13.62
C SER A 511 -32.23 17.18 -14.06
N ILE A 512 -31.05 17.13 -13.45
CA ILE A 512 -30.05 16.06 -13.65
C ILE A 512 -30.65 14.66 -13.44
N THR A 513 -31.55 14.52 -12.46
CA THR A 513 -32.24 13.26 -12.16
C THR A 513 -33.14 12.80 -13.30
N ASP A 514 -33.97 13.68 -13.88
CA ASP A 514 -34.82 13.30 -15.02
C ASP A 514 -33.99 13.03 -16.29
N ALA A 515 -32.87 13.73 -16.46
CA ALA A 515 -31.95 13.53 -17.57
C ALA A 515 -31.27 12.14 -17.50
N VAL A 516 -30.77 11.75 -16.32
CA VAL A 516 -30.24 10.40 -16.08
C VAL A 516 -31.33 9.34 -16.26
N ILE A 517 -32.56 9.58 -15.77
CA ILE A 517 -33.70 8.67 -15.99
C ILE A 517 -34.00 8.49 -17.49
N SER A 518 -33.84 9.52 -18.32
CA SER A 518 -33.95 9.38 -19.78
C SER A 518 -32.81 8.53 -20.33
N ALA A 519 -31.55 8.88 -20.03
CA ALA A 519 -30.38 8.16 -20.55
C ALA A 519 -30.40 6.66 -20.21
N LEU A 520 -30.89 6.27 -19.02
CA LEU A 520 -31.07 4.87 -18.62
C LEU A 520 -32.17 4.15 -19.41
N LYS A 521 -33.28 4.83 -19.74
CA LYS A 521 -34.35 4.29 -20.62
C LYS A 521 -33.85 4.12 -22.04
N ASP A 522 -33.18 5.14 -22.57
CA ASP A 522 -32.67 5.20 -23.94
C ASP A 522 -31.56 4.14 -24.14
N SER A 523 -30.75 3.88 -23.11
CA SER A 523 -29.77 2.79 -23.08
C SER A 523 -30.37 1.40 -22.84
N GLY A 524 -31.66 1.32 -22.49
CA GLY A 524 -32.40 0.07 -22.26
C GLY A 524 -32.05 -0.66 -20.95
N PHE A 525 -31.57 0.05 -19.93
CA PHE A 525 -31.27 -0.51 -18.59
C PHE A 525 -32.51 -0.61 -17.67
N THR A 526 -33.67 -0.08 -18.09
CA THR A 526 -34.88 -0.05 -17.25
C THR A 526 -35.67 -1.37 -17.19
N ASN A 527 -35.32 -2.38 -17.98
CA ASN A 527 -35.99 -3.67 -18.06
C ASN A 527 -34.98 -4.82 -17.94
N GLN A 528 -34.68 -5.24 -16.70
CA GLN A 528 -33.96 -6.48 -16.32
C GLN A 528 -32.94 -6.99 -17.36
N THR A 529 -31.82 -6.29 -17.45
CA THR A 529 -30.59 -6.82 -18.05
C THR A 529 -29.86 -7.75 -17.06
N ASP A 530 -28.97 -8.61 -17.55
CA ASP A 530 -28.07 -9.42 -16.70
C ASP A 530 -27.14 -8.56 -15.82
N GLN A 531 -27.01 -7.28 -16.16
CA GLN A 531 -26.18 -6.29 -15.49
C GLN A 531 -27.07 -5.30 -14.74
N GLU A 532 -26.74 -5.06 -13.48
CA GLU A 532 -27.48 -4.18 -12.58
C GLU A 532 -27.06 -2.72 -12.73
N VAL A 533 -27.99 -1.79 -12.54
CA VAL A 533 -27.66 -0.36 -12.38
C VAL A 533 -27.92 0.05 -10.94
N LEU A 534 -26.91 0.66 -10.34
CA LEU A 534 -26.96 1.27 -9.02
C LEU A 534 -27.00 2.80 -9.20
N ILE A 535 -27.82 3.51 -8.42
CA ILE A 535 -27.72 4.98 -8.34
C ILE A 535 -27.15 5.34 -6.97
N GLN A 536 -26.10 6.15 -6.95
CA GLN A 536 -25.53 6.73 -5.74
C GLN A 536 -25.84 8.22 -5.65
N SER A 537 -26.05 8.70 -4.44
CA SER A 537 -26.06 10.12 -4.09
C SER A 537 -25.92 10.28 -2.58
N SER A 538 -25.37 11.39 -2.13
CA SER A 538 -25.52 11.85 -0.74
C SER A 538 -26.83 12.59 -0.49
N SER A 539 -27.61 12.89 -1.53
CA SER A 539 -28.94 13.48 -1.40
C SER A 539 -30.03 12.41 -1.29
N SER A 540 -30.71 12.33 -0.14
CA SER A 540 -31.87 11.47 0.03
C SER A 540 -33.04 11.87 -0.88
N ALA A 541 -33.18 13.16 -1.22
CA ALA A 541 -34.18 13.64 -2.16
C ALA A 541 -33.95 13.13 -3.59
N VAL A 542 -32.68 13.00 -4.02
CA VAL A 542 -32.30 12.34 -5.28
C VAL A 542 -32.70 10.87 -5.27
N LEU A 543 -32.32 10.12 -4.21
CA LEU A 543 -32.60 8.69 -4.13
C LEU A 543 -34.11 8.39 -4.03
N MET A 544 -34.87 9.19 -3.28
CA MET A 544 -36.33 9.11 -3.23
C MET A 544 -36.98 9.34 -4.60
N LYS A 545 -36.53 10.34 -5.37
CA LYS A 545 -37.02 10.55 -6.75
C LYS A 545 -36.66 9.37 -7.65
N MET A 546 -35.46 8.82 -7.53
CA MET A 546 -35.03 7.65 -8.31
C MET A 546 -35.82 6.38 -7.97
N LYS A 547 -36.14 6.15 -6.68
CA LYS A 547 -36.98 5.03 -6.21
C LYS A 547 -38.39 5.06 -6.81
N GLN A 548 -38.95 6.24 -7.02
CA GLN A 548 -40.27 6.43 -7.62
C GLN A 548 -40.29 6.26 -9.16
N LYS A 549 -39.14 6.40 -9.83
CA LYS A 549 -39.05 6.51 -11.30
C LYS A 549 -38.28 5.39 -11.97
N THR A 550 -37.54 4.58 -11.21
CA THR A 550 -36.66 3.51 -11.70
C THR A 550 -36.84 2.23 -10.90
N LYS A 551 -36.11 1.16 -11.27
CA LYS A 551 -35.97 -0.08 -10.50
C LYS A 551 -34.51 -0.37 -10.13
N CYS A 552 -33.66 0.66 -10.17
CA CYS A 552 -32.25 0.57 -9.84
C CYS A 552 -32.10 0.31 -8.33
N LYS A 553 -31.02 -0.39 -7.93
CA LYS A 553 -30.60 -0.37 -6.52
C LYS A 553 -30.12 1.02 -6.14
N LEU A 554 -30.31 1.41 -4.88
CA LEU A 554 -30.02 2.77 -4.43
C LEU A 554 -28.98 2.75 -3.30
N VAL A 555 -27.95 3.57 -3.48
CA VAL A 555 -26.77 3.66 -2.60
C VAL A 555 -26.74 5.05 -1.97
N TYR A 556 -26.83 5.12 -0.65
CA TYR A 556 -26.66 6.37 0.08
C TYR A 556 -25.19 6.61 0.40
N MET A 557 -24.62 7.71 -0.08
CA MET A 557 -23.24 8.08 0.24
C MET A 557 -23.23 9.02 1.45
N VAL A 558 -22.48 8.66 2.49
CA VAL A 558 -22.26 9.56 3.64
C VAL A 558 -20.98 10.33 3.38
N ASP A 559 -21.10 11.63 3.12
CA ASP A 559 -20.00 12.52 2.70
C ASP A 559 -19.01 12.85 3.81
N GLU A 560 -19.37 12.60 5.08
CA GLU A 560 -18.51 12.80 6.24
C GLU A 560 -18.18 11.49 6.97
N SER A 561 -17.11 11.51 7.76
CA SER A 561 -16.75 10.39 8.64
C SER A 561 -17.62 10.39 9.89
N ILE A 562 -18.38 9.31 10.10
CA ILE A 562 -19.34 9.13 11.21
C ILE A 562 -18.94 7.93 12.09
N ARG A 563 -19.16 8.00 13.40
CA ARG A 563 -18.88 6.85 14.30
C ARG A 563 -20.05 5.89 14.50
N ASP A 564 -21.26 6.37 14.24
CA ASP A 564 -22.50 5.61 14.38
C ASP A 564 -23.60 6.30 13.55
N ALA A 565 -24.74 5.63 13.34
CA ALA A 565 -25.93 6.20 12.73
C ALA A 565 -27.16 5.92 13.60
N ASP A 566 -27.98 6.93 13.86
CA ASP A 566 -29.06 6.81 14.84
C ASP A 566 -30.21 5.93 14.33
N ALA A 567 -30.97 5.31 15.24
CA ALA A 567 -31.92 4.26 14.86
C ALA A 567 -33.04 4.77 13.93
N SER A 568 -33.43 6.04 14.10
CA SER A 568 -34.36 6.76 13.23
C SER A 568 -33.73 7.01 11.85
N SER A 569 -32.49 7.52 11.81
CA SER A 569 -31.73 7.75 10.58
C SER A 569 -31.59 6.48 9.74
N ILE A 570 -31.31 5.33 10.37
CA ILE A 570 -31.25 4.02 9.70
C ILE A 570 -32.62 3.60 9.16
N ALA A 571 -33.71 3.88 9.89
CA ALA A 571 -35.06 3.61 9.41
C ALA A 571 -35.42 4.47 8.18
N ASP A 572 -35.03 5.75 8.20
CA ASP A 572 -35.22 6.67 7.08
C ASP A 572 -34.39 6.28 5.85
N ILE A 573 -33.11 5.90 6.03
CA ILE A 573 -32.26 5.38 4.94
C ILE A 573 -32.92 4.18 4.25
N LYS A 574 -33.48 3.23 5.01
CA LYS A 574 -34.19 2.07 4.46
C LYS A 574 -35.43 2.43 3.64
N HIS A 575 -36.01 3.62 3.83
CA HIS A 575 -37.10 4.07 2.98
C HIS A 575 -36.63 4.41 1.55
N PHE A 576 -35.35 4.73 1.33
CA PHE A 576 -34.84 5.15 0.01
C PHE A 576 -33.60 4.42 -0.53
N ALA A 577 -32.82 3.71 0.29
CA ALA A 577 -31.60 3.02 -0.11
C ALA A 577 -31.56 1.54 0.33
N ASP A 578 -30.77 0.75 -0.40
CA ASP A 578 -30.48 -0.67 -0.13
C ASP A 578 -29.02 -0.87 0.33
N THR A 579 -28.18 0.16 0.16
CA THR A 579 -26.73 0.13 0.44
C THR A 579 -26.29 1.50 0.96
N VAL A 580 -25.27 1.54 1.81
CA VAL A 580 -24.64 2.76 2.31
C VAL A 580 -23.14 2.74 2.01
N SER A 581 -22.63 3.78 1.37
CA SER A 581 -21.19 4.02 1.17
C SER A 581 -20.66 4.92 2.29
N VAL A 582 -19.64 4.47 3.02
CA VAL A 582 -19.04 5.21 4.16
C VAL A 582 -17.53 5.37 4.01
N GLN A 583 -16.97 6.45 4.55
CA GLN A 583 -15.52 6.69 4.53
C GLN A 583 -14.76 5.64 5.35
N LYS A 584 -13.50 5.35 4.96
CA LYS A 584 -12.59 4.43 5.67
C LYS A 584 -12.54 4.65 7.19
N GLN A 585 -12.47 5.91 7.61
CA GLN A 585 -12.37 6.30 9.03
C GLN A 585 -13.67 6.05 9.82
N SER A 586 -14.84 6.00 9.17
CA SER A 586 -16.12 5.64 9.79
C SER A 586 -16.16 4.20 10.32
N VAL A 587 -15.23 3.34 9.89
CA VAL A 587 -15.06 1.97 10.36
C VAL A 587 -13.91 1.87 11.36
N TYR A 588 -12.74 2.40 10.99
CA TYR A 588 -11.53 2.41 11.81
C TYR A 588 -11.06 3.86 12.05
N PRO A 589 -11.48 4.51 13.16
CA PRO A 589 -11.13 5.90 13.43
C PRO A 589 -9.63 6.04 13.75
N GLN A 590 -8.99 7.06 13.17
CA GLN A 590 -7.54 7.24 13.21
C GLN A 590 -7.13 8.49 14.00
N SER A 591 -5.94 8.48 14.60
CA SER A 591 -5.26 9.66 15.14
C SER A 591 -3.77 9.61 14.79
N LEU A 592 -3.29 10.59 14.04
CA LEU A 592 -1.93 10.62 13.47
C LEU A 592 -1.58 9.31 12.73
N GLU A 593 -2.51 8.85 11.90
CA GLU A 593 -2.49 7.59 11.14
C GLU A 593 -2.39 6.29 11.98
N PHE A 594 -2.66 6.31 13.29
CA PHE A 594 -2.85 5.08 14.08
C PHE A 594 -4.33 4.78 14.31
N ILE A 595 -4.73 3.51 14.22
CA ILE A 595 -6.09 3.06 14.49
C ILE A 595 -6.38 3.14 15.99
N THR A 596 -7.38 3.93 16.36
CA THR A 596 -7.80 4.16 17.75
C THR A 596 -8.95 3.26 18.21
N GLY A 597 -9.64 2.60 17.27
CA GLY A 597 -10.76 1.72 17.56
C GLY A 597 -11.42 1.15 16.31
N GLU A 598 -12.51 0.43 16.51
CA GLU A 598 -13.42 -0.05 15.46
C GLU A 598 -14.84 0.40 15.86
N THR A 599 -15.59 0.99 14.92
CA THR A 599 -16.97 1.39 15.17
C THR A 599 -17.91 0.17 15.06
N LYS A 600 -19.15 0.32 15.53
CA LYS A 600 -20.21 -0.68 15.29
C LYS A 600 -21.11 -0.34 14.10
N LEU A 601 -20.71 0.65 13.29
CA LEU A 601 -21.50 1.18 12.20
C LEU A 601 -21.82 0.11 11.14
N VAL A 602 -20.80 -0.64 10.70
CA VAL A 602 -20.96 -1.68 9.66
C VAL A 602 -21.99 -2.72 10.10
N GLN A 603 -21.80 -3.30 11.28
CA GLN A 603 -22.70 -4.36 11.77
C GLN A 603 -24.10 -3.82 12.13
N LYS A 604 -24.22 -2.55 12.54
CA LYS A 604 -25.53 -1.90 12.81
C LYS A 604 -26.34 -1.68 11.52
N LEU A 605 -25.69 -1.20 10.45
CA LEU A 605 -26.31 -1.04 9.13
C LEU A 605 -26.71 -2.38 8.51
N GLN A 606 -25.80 -3.37 8.54
CA GLN A 606 -26.07 -4.73 8.05
C GLN A 606 -27.17 -5.44 8.84
N SER A 607 -27.23 -5.27 10.17
CA SER A 607 -28.33 -5.80 11.00
C SER A 607 -29.68 -5.17 10.65
N ALA A 608 -29.69 -3.95 10.09
CA ALA A 608 -30.88 -3.32 9.57
C ALA A 608 -31.24 -3.77 8.14
N GLY A 609 -30.36 -4.52 7.47
CA GLY A 609 -30.55 -5.01 6.10
C GLY A 609 -29.99 -4.09 5.00
N LEU A 610 -29.11 -3.16 5.35
CA LEU A 610 -28.38 -2.32 4.40
C LEU A 610 -26.99 -2.92 4.16
N SER A 611 -26.61 -3.13 2.88
CA SER A 611 -25.22 -3.46 2.55
C SER A 611 -24.31 -2.25 2.81
N VAL A 612 -23.05 -2.49 3.18
CA VAL A 612 -22.09 -1.43 3.49
C VAL A 612 -20.90 -1.48 2.56
N TYR A 613 -20.68 -0.39 1.82
CA TYR A 613 -19.50 -0.19 0.97
C TYR A 613 -18.56 0.80 1.66
N VAL A 614 -17.25 0.60 1.52
CA VAL A 614 -16.23 1.51 2.07
C VAL A 614 -15.45 2.21 0.96
N TYR A 615 -15.18 3.51 1.14
CA TYR A 615 -14.49 4.34 0.15
C TYR A 615 -13.48 5.34 0.78
N VAL A 616 -12.42 5.78 0.09
CA VAL A 616 -11.80 5.17 -1.11
C VAL A 616 -10.53 4.45 -0.68
N LEU A 617 -10.33 3.20 -1.10
CA LEU A 617 -9.10 2.46 -0.87
C LEU A 617 -8.06 2.78 -1.96
N ARG A 618 -6.79 2.82 -1.56
CA ARG A 618 -5.67 3.35 -2.36
C ARG A 618 -4.36 2.60 -2.09
N ASN A 619 -3.53 2.50 -3.12
CA ASN A 619 -2.23 1.85 -3.05
C ASN A 619 -1.15 2.78 -2.46
N GLU A 620 -1.29 4.10 -2.57
CA GLU A 620 -0.29 5.05 -2.07
C GLU A 620 -0.11 4.88 -0.54
N PHE A 621 1.10 4.56 -0.09
CA PHE A 621 1.38 4.09 1.28
C PHE A 621 1.01 5.07 2.41
N VAL A 622 0.90 6.37 2.09
CA VAL A 622 0.49 7.43 3.04
C VAL A 622 -1.04 7.54 3.20
N SER A 623 -1.83 6.84 2.38
CA SER A 623 -3.29 6.86 2.43
C SER A 623 -3.88 5.87 3.44
N GLN A 624 -3.02 5.14 4.17
CA GLN A 624 -3.33 4.00 5.03
C GLN A 624 -2.80 4.25 6.44
N ALA A 625 -3.42 3.63 7.45
CA ALA A 625 -2.90 3.68 8.82
C ALA A 625 -1.58 2.90 8.97
N TRP A 626 -0.75 3.27 9.95
CA TRP A 626 0.45 2.51 10.34
C TRP A 626 0.13 1.06 10.72
N ASP A 627 -1.04 0.82 11.29
CA ASP A 627 -1.55 -0.51 11.62
C ASP A 627 -1.78 -1.40 10.38
N PHE A 628 -1.82 -0.83 9.16
CA PHE A 628 -1.86 -1.59 7.90
C PHE A 628 -0.48 -1.70 7.21
N PHE A 629 0.59 -1.25 7.87
CA PHE A 629 1.98 -1.47 7.46
C PHE A 629 2.32 -0.99 6.03
N SER A 630 1.65 0.08 5.57
CA SER A 630 1.78 0.58 4.20
C SER A 630 1.45 -0.46 3.13
N ASP A 631 0.64 -1.47 3.47
CA ASP A 631 0.24 -2.56 2.60
C ASP A 631 -1.27 -2.46 2.27
N PRO A 632 -1.65 -2.21 1.00
CA PRO A 632 -3.05 -2.14 0.61
C PRO A 632 -3.78 -3.48 0.76
N VAL A 633 -3.08 -4.62 0.71
CA VAL A 633 -3.69 -5.95 0.91
C VAL A 633 -4.09 -6.12 2.37
N VAL A 634 -3.25 -5.70 3.31
CA VAL A 634 -3.56 -5.67 4.74
C VAL A 634 -4.73 -4.72 5.02
N GLU A 635 -4.74 -3.51 4.43
CA GLU A 635 -5.90 -2.60 4.54
C GLU A 635 -7.20 -3.30 4.05
N ILE A 636 -7.21 -3.82 2.82
CA ILE A 636 -8.36 -4.53 2.24
C ILE A 636 -8.81 -5.68 3.15
N ASN A 637 -7.88 -6.49 3.65
CA ASN A 637 -8.19 -7.63 4.50
C ASN A 637 -8.89 -7.22 5.80
N ASN A 638 -8.50 -6.09 6.39
CA ASN A 638 -9.14 -5.56 7.59
C ASN A 638 -10.59 -5.12 7.34
N TYR A 639 -10.84 -4.37 6.26
CA TYR A 639 -12.21 -3.98 5.92
C TYR A 639 -13.09 -5.19 5.56
N VAL A 640 -12.56 -6.18 4.84
CA VAL A 640 -13.32 -7.36 4.40
C VAL A 640 -13.56 -8.37 5.52
N GLN A 641 -12.51 -8.84 6.19
CA GLN A 641 -12.60 -9.94 7.17
C GLN A 641 -12.74 -9.45 8.61
N GLY A 642 -12.20 -8.27 8.92
CA GLY A 642 -12.35 -7.64 10.24
C GLY A 642 -13.71 -6.98 10.39
N ALA A 643 -13.98 -5.95 9.58
CA ALA A 643 -15.22 -5.19 9.67
C ALA A 643 -16.42 -5.86 8.98
N GLY A 644 -16.19 -6.71 7.96
CA GLY A 644 -17.24 -7.44 7.26
C GLY A 644 -17.94 -6.67 6.14
N VAL A 645 -17.28 -5.70 5.49
CA VAL A 645 -17.92 -4.86 4.46
C VAL A 645 -18.38 -5.66 3.23
N ASP A 646 -19.51 -5.26 2.63
CA ASP A 646 -20.07 -5.90 1.45
C ASP A 646 -19.37 -5.47 0.13
N GLY A 647 -18.77 -4.28 0.12
CA GLY A 647 -18.16 -3.67 -1.06
C GLY A 647 -16.95 -2.78 -0.73
N ILE A 648 -16.03 -2.71 -1.67
CA ILE A 648 -14.86 -1.80 -1.66
C ILE A 648 -14.94 -0.91 -2.89
N ILE A 649 -14.79 0.40 -2.66
CA ILE A 649 -14.63 1.42 -3.69
C ILE A 649 -13.14 1.81 -3.73
N THR A 650 -12.48 1.62 -4.87
CA THR A 650 -11.01 1.74 -4.99
C THR A 650 -10.56 2.45 -6.26
N ASP A 651 -9.51 3.26 -6.16
CA ASP A 651 -8.80 3.85 -7.31
C ASP A 651 -8.00 2.78 -8.11
N PHE A 652 -7.73 1.62 -7.48
CA PHE A 652 -6.91 0.52 -7.99
C PHE A 652 -7.70 -0.81 -7.95
N PRO A 653 -8.54 -1.11 -8.95
CA PRO A 653 -9.30 -2.36 -8.99
C PRO A 653 -8.42 -3.61 -8.99
N VAL A 654 -7.26 -3.59 -9.66
CA VAL A 654 -6.32 -4.72 -9.70
C VAL A 654 -5.96 -5.25 -8.30
N THR A 655 -5.69 -4.39 -7.33
CA THR A 655 -5.29 -4.77 -5.96
C THR A 655 -6.43 -5.50 -5.24
N ALA A 656 -7.65 -4.95 -5.33
CA ALA A 656 -8.82 -5.54 -4.67
C ALA A 656 -9.30 -6.83 -5.35
N VAL A 657 -9.13 -6.95 -6.67
CA VAL A 657 -9.42 -8.20 -7.40
C VAL A 657 -8.36 -9.26 -7.14
N ALA A 658 -7.08 -8.88 -7.04
CA ALA A 658 -6.02 -9.79 -6.60
C ALA A 658 -6.33 -10.35 -5.22
N TYR A 659 -6.70 -9.48 -4.26
CA TYR A 659 -7.16 -9.91 -2.92
C TYR A 659 -8.32 -10.92 -3.02
N LYS A 660 -9.37 -10.65 -3.81
CA LYS A 660 -10.49 -11.60 -4.00
C LYS A 660 -10.08 -12.96 -4.56
N ARG A 661 -8.95 -13.06 -5.28
CA ARG A 661 -8.46 -14.30 -5.91
C ARG A 661 -7.44 -15.07 -5.07
N ASN A 662 -6.89 -14.47 -4.00
CA ASN A 662 -5.85 -15.11 -3.18
C ASN A 662 -6.26 -16.51 -2.67
N THR A 663 -5.28 -17.40 -2.51
CA THR A 663 -5.52 -18.80 -2.16
C THR A 663 -5.90 -18.96 -0.68
N CYS A 664 -5.34 -18.13 0.19
CA CYS A 664 -5.47 -18.19 1.64
C CYS A 664 -6.88 -17.85 2.16
N SER A 665 -7.68 -17.08 1.42
CA SER A 665 -9.07 -16.78 1.83
C SER A 665 -9.99 -18.01 1.87
N LYS A 666 -9.59 -19.15 1.30
CA LYS A 666 -10.30 -20.44 1.45
C LYS A 666 -10.00 -21.15 2.76
N LEU A 667 -9.01 -20.71 3.54
CA LEU A 667 -8.54 -21.40 4.74
C LEU A 667 -9.35 -21.06 6.00
N GLY A 668 -10.10 -19.93 6.01
CA GLY A 668 -10.89 -19.53 7.18
C GLY A 668 -10.02 -19.37 8.42
N ASP A 669 -10.35 -20.08 9.50
CA ASP A 669 -9.58 -20.06 10.76
C ASP A 669 -8.13 -20.58 10.59
N ASP A 670 -7.87 -21.41 9.57
CA ASP A 670 -6.54 -21.92 9.22
C ASP A 670 -5.71 -20.91 8.38
N ALA A 671 -6.24 -19.70 8.11
CA ALA A 671 -5.50 -18.66 7.41
C ALA A 671 -4.22 -18.26 8.18
N PRO A 672 -3.08 -18.06 7.48
CA PRO A 672 -1.81 -17.73 8.11
C PRO A 672 -1.86 -16.35 8.78
N GLY A 673 -0.96 -16.09 9.74
CA GLY A 673 -0.93 -14.86 10.53
C GLY A 673 -0.94 -13.58 9.69
N TYR A 674 -0.14 -13.55 8.62
CA TYR A 674 -0.07 -12.45 7.66
C TYR A 674 -1.38 -12.17 6.91
N MET A 675 -2.31 -13.14 6.81
CA MET A 675 -3.65 -12.94 6.19
C MET A 675 -4.78 -12.75 7.21
N ARG A 676 -4.47 -12.47 8.48
CA ARG A 676 -5.50 -12.17 9.51
C ARG A 676 -5.71 -10.65 9.63
N PRO A 677 -6.92 -10.19 9.99
CA PRO A 677 -7.13 -8.80 10.39
C PRO A 677 -6.17 -8.42 11.53
N VAL A 678 -5.67 -7.19 11.47
CA VAL A 678 -4.74 -6.67 12.49
C VAL A 678 -5.49 -6.38 13.78
N GLN A 679 -4.78 -6.45 14.91
CA GLN A 679 -5.39 -6.11 16.18
C GLN A 679 -5.65 -4.61 16.24
N VAL A 680 -6.93 -4.22 16.25
CA VAL A 680 -7.40 -2.84 16.43
C VAL A 680 -6.77 -2.22 17.68
N GLY A 681 -6.06 -1.10 17.52
CA GLY A 681 -5.33 -0.43 18.59
C GLY A 681 -4.13 -1.25 19.14
N GLY A 682 -3.64 -2.24 18.39
CA GLY A 682 -2.51 -3.08 18.76
C GLY A 682 -1.21 -2.28 18.83
N LEU A 683 -0.96 -1.39 17.87
CA LEU A 683 0.23 -0.54 17.88
C LEU A 683 0.22 0.47 19.03
N LEU A 684 -0.95 1.04 19.35
CA LEU A 684 -1.11 1.98 20.47
C LEU A 684 -0.70 1.39 21.82
N GLN A 685 -0.87 0.08 22.01
CA GLN A 685 -0.46 -0.63 23.24
C GLN A 685 1.07 -0.78 23.38
N ILE A 686 1.82 -0.56 22.30
CA ILE A 686 3.28 -0.72 22.22
C ILE A 686 4.01 0.64 22.28
N ILE A 687 3.34 1.72 21.87
CA ILE A 687 3.87 3.10 21.93
C ILE A 687 3.95 3.57 23.39
N ASP A 688 5.06 4.23 23.77
CA ASP A 688 5.19 4.85 25.10
C ASP A 688 4.02 5.81 25.39
N PRO A 689 3.40 5.79 26.58
CA PRO A 689 2.24 6.63 26.90
C PRO A 689 2.42 8.14 26.67
N GLN A 690 3.65 8.68 26.75
CA GLN A 690 3.94 10.09 26.44
C GLN A 690 4.08 10.34 24.93
N ALA A 691 4.43 9.30 24.17
CA ALA A 691 4.54 9.32 22.72
C ALA A 691 3.23 8.92 22.00
N GLN A 692 2.16 8.51 22.70
CA GLN A 692 0.89 8.13 22.05
C GLN A 692 0.27 9.31 21.24
N PRO A 693 -0.44 9.03 20.13
CA PRO A 693 -1.28 10.00 19.45
C PRO A 693 -2.33 10.61 20.39
N PRO A 694 -2.73 11.88 20.19
CA PRO A 694 -3.75 12.51 21.01
C PRO A 694 -5.11 11.84 20.83
N ALA A 695 -5.88 11.73 21.91
CA ALA A 695 -7.29 11.38 21.83
C ALA A 695 -8.04 12.50 21.08
N LEU A 696 -8.76 12.14 20.02
CA LEU A 696 -9.58 13.07 19.24
C LEU A 696 -11.00 13.15 19.82
N ALA A 697 -11.72 14.22 19.47
CA ALA A 697 -13.16 14.27 19.70
C ALA A 697 -13.85 13.13 18.92
N PRO A 698 -14.88 12.48 19.48
CA PRO A 698 -15.63 11.48 18.73
C PRO A 698 -16.23 12.09 17.46
N MET A 699 -16.12 11.38 16.34
CA MET A 699 -16.80 11.73 15.08
C MET A 699 -18.32 11.89 15.29
N PRO A 700 -19.03 12.63 14.42
CA PRO A 700 -20.48 12.76 14.50
C PRO A 700 -21.20 11.40 14.45
N VAL A 701 -22.42 11.41 14.98
CA VAL A 701 -23.42 10.35 14.75
C VAL A 701 -24.33 10.88 13.64
N LEU A 702 -24.71 10.03 12.69
CA LEU A 702 -25.62 10.42 11.62
C LEU A 702 -27.05 10.53 12.17
N GLU A 703 -27.54 11.76 12.30
CA GLU A 703 -28.86 12.11 12.84
C GLU A 703 -29.91 12.26 11.73
N VAL A 704 -31.18 12.34 12.14
CA VAL A 704 -32.32 12.51 11.21
C VAL A 704 -32.21 13.80 10.39
N SER A 705 -31.63 14.87 10.96
CA SER A 705 -31.38 16.14 10.27
C SER A 705 -30.44 16.01 9.07
N ASP A 706 -29.58 15.00 9.09
CA ASP A 706 -28.48 14.83 8.15
C ASP A 706 -28.90 13.88 7.01
N VAL A 707 -30.06 13.23 7.17
CA VAL A 707 -30.67 12.28 6.24
C VAL A 707 -31.92 12.87 5.57
N VAL A 708 -32.74 13.64 6.30
CA VAL A 708 -34.05 14.09 5.79
C VAL A 708 -33.94 15.44 5.08
N GLU A 709 -33.94 15.39 3.75
CA GLU A 709 -33.90 16.58 2.89
C GLU A 709 -35.29 17.05 2.42
N ALA A 710 -35.37 18.32 2.01
CA ALA A 710 -36.52 18.83 1.28
C ALA A 710 -36.61 18.20 -0.13
N PRO A 711 -37.82 18.01 -0.69
CA PRO A 711 -37.97 17.51 -2.06
C PRO A 711 -37.24 18.38 -3.09
N LEU A 712 -36.61 17.74 -4.08
CA LEU A 712 -35.90 18.45 -5.16
C LEU A 712 -36.83 19.48 -5.85
N PRO A 713 -36.37 20.74 -6.03
CA PRO A 713 -37.14 21.78 -6.70
C PRO A 713 -37.56 21.39 -8.13
N PRO A 714 -38.71 21.90 -8.62
CA PRO A 714 -39.17 21.62 -9.97
C PRO A 714 -38.21 22.25 -10.99
N ALA A 715 -37.76 21.44 -11.94
CA ALA A 715 -36.80 21.83 -12.97
C ALA A 715 -37.12 21.14 -14.30
N SER A 716 -36.50 21.60 -15.39
CA SER A 716 -36.74 21.08 -16.74
C SER A 716 -35.60 20.20 -17.26
N LEU A 717 -35.83 19.48 -18.37
CA LEU A 717 -34.79 18.71 -19.08
C LEU A 717 -33.89 19.56 -19.98
N LYS A 718 -34.13 20.87 -20.09
CA LYS A 718 -33.31 21.78 -20.90
C LYS A 718 -32.64 22.81 -19.99
N PRO A 719 -31.31 23.01 -20.09
CA PRO A 719 -30.67 24.14 -19.43
C PRO A 719 -31.31 25.45 -19.88
N LEU A 720 -31.32 26.46 -19.02
CA LEU A 720 -31.61 27.82 -19.43
C LEU A 720 -30.60 28.23 -20.53
N SER A 721 -31.08 28.35 -21.76
CA SER A 721 -30.31 29.00 -22.82
C SER A 721 -29.95 30.41 -22.32
N GLN A 722 -28.66 30.73 -22.23
CA GLN A 722 -28.24 32.08 -21.87
C GLN A 722 -28.79 33.05 -22.92
N THR A 723 -29.80 33.81 -22.53
CA THR A 723 -30.28 34.93 -23.31
C THR A 723 -29.19 35.98 -23.34
N ASN A 724 -28.83 36.43 -24.55
CA ASN A 724 -27.84 37.48 -24.74
C ASN A 724 -28.17 38.71 -23.87
N GLU A 725 -27.12 39.27 -23.28
CA GLU A 725 -26.99 40.62 -22.73
C GLU A 725 -28.28 41.46 -22.58
N GLN A 726 -28.69 41.73 -21.33
CA GLN A 726 -28.79 43.11 -20.79
C GLN A 726 -29.40 43.12 -19.38
N ASN A 727 -28.55 43.44 -18.39
CA ASN A 727 -28.81 44.37 -17.26
C ASN A 727 -27.77 44.17 -16.15
N ALA A 728 -26.49 44.43 -16.48
CA ALA A 728 -25.48 44.65 -15.46
C ALA A 728 -25.75 46.00 -14.79
N VAL A 729 -26.34 45.99 -13.59
CA VAL A 729 -26.39 47.19 -12.74
C VAL A 729 -24.98 47.48 -12.27
N ALA A 730 -24.46 48.65 -12.63
CA ALA A 730 -23.09 49.06 -12.28
C ALA A 730 -22.91 49.15 -10.76
N PRO A 731 -21.78 48.66 -10.19
CA PRO A 731 -21.46 48.88 -8.79
C PRO A 731 -21.29 50.38 -8.51
N ALA A 732 -21.95 50.89 -7.47
CA ALA A 732 -21.81 52.27 -7.04
C ALA A 732 -20.38 52.56 -6.54
N ALA A 733 -19.94 53.81 -6.68
CA ALA A 733 -18.57 54.24 -6.38
C ALA A 733 -18.17 54.06 -4.90
N GLN A 734 -16.90 53.72 -4.67
CA GLN A 734 -16.29 53.65 -3.35
C GLN A 734 -16.19 55.04 -2.67
N PRO A 735 -16.40 55.13 -1.34
CA PRO A 735 -15.78 56.14 -0.49
C PRO A 735 -14.30 55.80 -0.22
N SER A 736 -13.50 56.83 0.03
CA SER A 736 -12.03 56.79 0.06
C SER A 736 -11.40 56.23 1.35
N ALA A 737 -10.34 55.43 1.16
CA ALA A 737 -9.10 55.33 1.96
C ALA A 737 -9.16 55.38 3.50
N GLY A 738 -8.92 54.22 4.12
CA GLY A 738 -8.42 54.02 5.50
C GLY A 738 -7.30 52.97 5.49
N PRO A 739 -6.42 52.89 6.52
CA PRO A 739 -5.05 52.40 6.33
C PRO A 739 -4.91 50.91 6.03
N ARG A 740 -3.88 50.59 5.23
CA ARG A 740 -3.45 49.23 4.91
C ARG A 740 -3.00 48.49 6.18
N CYS A 741 -3.81 47.55 6.66
CA CYS A 741 -3.32 46.48 7.54
C CYS A 741 -2.69 45.39 6.67
N THR A 742 -1.36 45.33 6.66
CA THR A 742 -0.60 44.20 6.11
C THR A 742 -0.84 42.97 6.98
N ALA A 743 -1.68 42.04 6.50
CA ALA A 743 -1.80 40.71 7.08
C ALA A 743 -0.55 39.89 6.73
N ALA A 744 0.50 40.06 7.51
CA ALA A 744 1.66 39.20 7.48
C ALA A 744 1.36 37.93 8.30
N PHE A 745 1.06 36.82 7.64
CA PHE A 745 1.19 35.47 8.20
C PHE A 745 1.49 34.45 7.08
N ASN A 746 2.22 33.39 7.42
CA ASN A 746 2.58 32.24 6.57
C ASN A 746 3.57 32.51 5.42
N LEU A 747 4.73 33.10 5.74
CA LEU A 747 5.91 33.13 4.87
C LEU A 747 7.22 32.78 5.62
N LEU A 748 7.13 31.94 6.66
CA LEU A 748 8.24 31.61 7.57
C LEU A 748 8.49 30.10 7.78
N VAL A 749 7.82 29.24 7.01
CA VAL A 749 8.11 27.79 6.95
C VAL A 749 8.87 27.41 5.66
N SER A 750 8.65 28.15 4.57
CA SER A 750 9.22 27.89 3.24
C SER A 750 10.62 28.48 3.01
N LEU A 751 11.19 29.25 3.95
CA LEU A 751 12.54 29.83 3.81
C LEU A 751 13.65 29.05 4.55
N LEU A 752 13.31 28.16 5.47
CA LEU A 752 14.29 27.32 6.18
C LEU A 752 14.66 26.05 5.39
N MET A 753 13.78 25.56 4.52
CA MET A 753 14.09 24.44 3.60
C MET A 753 15.08 24.82 2.49
N LEU A 754 15.15 26.10 2.07
CA LEU A 754 15.98 26.52 0.94
C LEU A 754 17.45 26.80 1.27
N ILE A 755 17.82 26.87 2.56
CA ILE A 755 19.21 27.13 3.00
C ILE A 755 19.98 25.83 3.25
N GLY A 756 19.30 24.71 3.50
CA GLY A 756 19.94 23.39 3.61
C GLY A 756 20.47 22.82 2.28
N ALA A 757 19.83 23.17 1.16
CA ALA A 757 20.14 22.60 -0.17
C ALA A 757 21.29 23.30 -0.92
N LEU A 758 22.04 24.21 -0.28
CA LEU A 758 23.14 24.97 -0.89
C LEU A 758 24.47 24.88 -0.10
N LEU A 759 24.59 23.94 0.83
CA LEU A 759 25.80 23.73 1.64
C LEU A 759 26.40 22.31 1.55
N PHE A 760 26.00 21.53 0.55
CA PHE A 760 26.70 20.30 0.14
C PHE A 760 26.95 20.27 -1.37
N ILE A 761 28.05 20.91 -1.75
CA ILE A 761 28.91 20.57 -2.91
C ILE A 761 30.29 20.28 -2.32
#